data_AF-A0A250XK21-F1
#
_entry.id   AF-A0A250XK21-F1
#
_cell.length_a   1.000
_cell.length_b   1.000
_cell.length_c   1.000
_cell.angle_alpha   90.00
_cell.angle_beta   90.00
_cell.angle_gamma   90.00
#
_symmetry.space_group_name_H-M   'P 1'
#
loop_
_entity.id
_entity.type
_entity.pdbx_description
1 polymer ?
#
loop_
_entity_poly.entity_id
_entity_poly.type
_entity_poly.pdbx_seq_one_letter_code
_entity_poly.pdbx_strand_id
1 'polypeptide(L)'
;MIRWIVSSAIFAIYLLELSSGFKEHEFKKCKDTGFCRRHRTKSGPKFDVLHETASVSGHELRATLRNMDAGKTFNLIVRAHSSGTIRLLLDEDLDPSVTNGTRYRISPEDSVTLPSFETTVTPWKTISKTTKDIVVVSGDVQVTLTFAAFKMLVVVKGKPALSLNSKGLFDMEHFRLKEEGVECDGCWSETFLQFTDSKPHGPEAMSLDIAFPGFEHVYGLPEHATSFALKPTVGGEPYRLYNLDVFEYLDSSPFGLYGSIPMMVAHKVGLTIGVFWLNAAEMFVDVSKEGSNTATQWIAESGIVDLFIFTGPGPAEVQQQYAEVTGPTAMPQQFSVGYHQCRWNYKDEADVHLVDSGFDEHEIPYDVIWLDIEHTNGKRYLTWDSHLFPKPIELQNDVASRGRETVTIVDPHVKRDHSYYIFQEAQSEGYFVKNPQGGDFEGWCWPGSSSYLDVTNPTVRAWWAQQFALDKYQGSTEHLYIWNDMNEPSVFNGPEITMQKDLIHHGNVEHRDVHNLYGLFYHMGTAEGLTLRGYQTHGEDGDRPFVLSRAFFSGTQRVGPIWTGDNTADWKHLAVSIPMLLSLGVTGLPFSGADVGGFFGNPDAELITRWNQLGTYYPFFRGHAHLETQRREPWLFGEPATSRIRAAIRERYALMPYIYTLFRHANISGQPIMRPLWFEFPDAKELFHVEDSFLLGSAILVSPVLQQGVDNVDLVLPKGARWFNAHSGEETQGAGKPVKTKVDMESIPVYYKGGSIVPRRERPRRSTRMQMKDPFTLIVALDGNWSAAGDLYLDDGRSFAFLRGQYTHREFKFEGLKLRSAVHNSGSAVVTSVGSWAPAQDLEVERVVFLGLPKTGKGYTARMPDGTEVSLEAGAASTKFSQAENAWVLRQPKLGVDADWVVELVAHK
;
A
#
# COMPACT_ATOMS: atom_id res chain seq x y z
N MET A 1 -52.85 -29.63 8.01
CA MET A 1 -52.07 -29.86 6.79
C MET A 1 -51.77 -28.55 6.04
N ILE A 2 -52.77 -27.70 5.74
CA ILE A 2 -52.56 -26.41 5.05
C ILE A 2 -51.69 -25.40 5.84
N ARG A 3 -51.82 -25.34 7.18
CA ARG A 3 -50.95 -24.48 8.04
C ARG A 3 -49.47 -24.89 8.06
N TRP A 4 -49.16 -26.18 7.89
CA TRP A 4 -47.78 -26.68 7.86
C TRP A 4 -47.11 -26.44 6.50
N ILE A 5 -47.90 -26.46 5.42
CA ILE A 5 -47.42 -26.17 4.06
C ILE A 5 -47.12 -24.67 3.91
N VAL A 6 -47.93 -23.79 4.52
CA VAL A 6 -47.68 -22.33 4.48
C VAL A 6 -46.46 -21.94 5.34
N SER A 7 -46.25 -22.54 6.52
CA SER A 7 -45.03 -22.31 7.31
C SER A 7 -43.76 -22.88 6.67
N SER A 8 -43.85 -24.03 5.98
CA SER A 8 -42.71 -24.61 5.25
C SER A 8 -42.40 -23.85 3.97
N ALA A 9 -43.40 -23.25 3.31
CA ALA A 9 -43.21 -22.37 2.16
C ALA A 9 -42.60 -21.02 2.56
N ILE A 10 -42.96 -20.44 3.71
CA ILE A 10 -42.34 -19.21 4.22
C ILE A 10 -40.89 -19.48 4.67
N PHE A 11 -40.62 -20.64 5.28
CA PHE A 11 -39.24 -21.04 5.65
C PHE A 11 -38.40 -21.40 4.41
N ALA A 12 -39.00 -21.98 3.37
CA ALA A 12 -38.34 -22.24 2.10
C ALA A 12 -38.12 -20.97 1.28
N ILE A 13 -38.99 -19.95 1.37
CA ILE A 13 -38.78 -18.65 0.72
C ILE A 13 -37.65 -17.86 1.42
N TYR A 14 -37.47 -18.01 2.74
CA TYR A 14 -36.27 -17.51 3.44
C TYR A 14 -34.98 -18.30 3.13
N LEU A 15 -35.09 -19.57 2.72
CA LEU A 15 -33.96 -20.40 2.27
C LEU A 15 -33.69 -20.32 0.76
N LEU A 16 -34.55 -19.61 0.01
CA LEU A 16 -34.44 -19.41 -1.45
C LEU A 16 -33.94 -18.02 -1.82
N GLU A 17 -33.70 -17.14 -0.85
CA GLU A 17 -32.61 -16.17 -1.01
C GLU A 17 -31.32 -17.00 -0.97
N LEU A 18 -30.80 -17.31 -2.15
CA LEU A 18 -29.39 -17.60 -2.34
C LEU A 18 -28.63 -16.54 -1.52
N SER A 19 -28.03 -16.94 -0.40
CA SER A 19 -27.20 -16.06 0.42
C SER A 19 -26.02 -15.65 -0.46
N SER A 20 -26.16 -14.55 -1.19
CA SER A 20 -25.01 -13.87 -1.77
C SER A 20 -24.17 -13.38 -0.60
N GLY A 21 -22.93 -13.84 -0.52
CA GLY A 21 -21.95 -13.42 0.48
C GLY A 21 -21.92 -11.92 0.67
N PHE A 22 -21.60 -11.22 -0.42
CA PHE A 22 -21.71 -9.77 -0.52
C PHE A 22 -23.18 -9.30 -0.47
N LYS A 23 -23.50 -8.45 0.50
CA LYS A 23 -24.83 -7.84 0.66
C LYS A 23 -24.89 -6.45 0.03
N GLU A 24 -25.01 -6.41 -1.29
CA GLU A 24 -25.00 -5.16 -2.07
C GLU A 24 -25.98 -4.08 -1.57
N HIS A 25 -27.13 -4.48 -1.01
CA HIS A 25 -28.17 -3.55 -0.53
C HIS A 25 -27.81 -2.78 0.75
N GLU A 26 -26.78 -3.20 1.49
CA GLU A 26 -26.28 -2.51 2.68
C GLU A 26 -25.42 -1.29 2.33
N PHE A 27 -25.06 -1.13 1.04
CA PHE A 27 -24.14 -0.11 0.57
C PHE A 27 -24.75 0.79 -0.50
N LYS A 28 -24.40 2.07 -0.47
CA LYS A 28 -24.89 3.05 -1.44
C LYS A 28 -24.21 2.88 -2.79
N LYS A 29 -25.01 3.03 -3.85
CA LYS A 29 -24.54 3.34 -5.20
C LYS A 29 -24.51 4.85 -5.40
N CYS A 30 -23.93 5.31 -6.50
CA CYS A 30 -23.94 6.75 -6.83
C CYS A 30 -25.37 7.29 -6.92
N LYS A 31 -26.32 6.49 -7.45
CA LYS A 31 -27.74 6.89 -7.54
C LYS A 31 -28.40 7.07 -6.18
N ASP A 32 -27.91 6.41 -5.13
CA ASP A 32 -28.44 6.45 -3.77
C ASP A 32 -27.74 7.51 -2.92
N THR A 33 -26.75 8.20 -3.50
CA THR A 33 -25.93 9.21 -2.84
C THR A 33 -26.19 10.59 -3.45
N GLY A 34 -26.83 11.48 -2.70
CA GLY A 34 -27.34 12.76 -3.21
C GLY A 34 -26.31 13.58 -3.98
N PHE A 35 -25.10 13.77 -3.43
CA PHE A 35 -24.08 14.58 -4.09
C PHE A 35 -23.52 13.93 -5.36
N CYS A 36 -23.32 12.60 -5.38
CA CYS A 36 -22.90 11.89 -6.58
C CYS A 36 -23.95 12.03 -7.70
N ARG A 37 -25.22 11.76 -7.38
CA ARG A 37 -26.36 11.90 -8.31
C ARG A 37 -26.44 13.31 -8.90
N ARG A 38 -26.27 14.35 -8.08
CA ARG A 38 -26.29 15.76 -8.54
C ARG A 38 -25.13 16.07 -9.48
N HIS A 39 -23.91 15.63 -9.19
CA HIS A 39 -22.74 15.99 -10.00
C HIS A 39 -22.58 15.14 -11.26
N ARG A 40 -23.01 13.88 -11.24
CA ARG A 40 -22.94 12.98 -12.40
C ARG A 40 -23.93 13.33 -13.52
N THR A 41 -24.95 14.12 -13.22
CA THR A 41 -25.98 14.57 -14.17
C THR A 41 -25.78 16.00 -14.68
N LYS A 42 -24.84 16.76 -14.10
CA LYS A 42 -24.52 18.13 -14.52
C LYS A 42 -23.81 18.13 -15.88
N SER A 43 -24.05 19.18 -16.66
CA SER A 43 -23.36 19.42 -17.92
C SER A 43 -23.21 20.92 -18.19
N GLY A 44 -22.15 21.27 -18.94
CA GLY A 44 -21.88 22.64 -19.35
C GLY A 44 -21.13 23.47 -18.30
N PRO A 45 -20.25 24.40 -18.75
CA PRO A 45 -19.43 25.19 -17.85
C PRO A 45 -20.26 26.19 -17.04
N LYS A 46 -19.99 26.27 -15.73
CA LYS A 46 -20.65 27.22 -14.80
C LYS A 46 -19.74 28.30 -14.25
N PHE A 47 -18.43 28.19 -14.47
CA PHE A 47 -17.44 29.02 -13.81
C PHE A 47 -16.58 29.75 -14.83
N ASP A 48 -16.45 31.06 -14.61
CA ASP A 48 -15.48 31.90 -15.29
C ASP A 48 -14.43 32.39 -14.30
N VAL A 49 -13.21 32.61 -14.78
CA VAL A 49 -12.17 33.34 -14.06
C VAL A 49 -12.36 34.83 -14.30
N LEU A 50 -12.38 35.63 -13.24
CA LEU A 50 -12.38 37.08 -13.31
C LEU A 50 -10.99 37.56 -13.80
N HIS A 51 -10.86 37.83 -15.09
CA HIS A 51 -9.56 38.07 -15.76
C HIS A 51 -8.70 39.18 -15.11
N GLU A 52 -9.33 40.18 -14.49
CA GLU A 52 -8.69 41.27 -13.77
C GLU A 52 -7.94 40.79 -12.51
N THR A 53 -8.43 39.71 -11.88
CA THR A 53 -7.85 39.13 -10.67
C THR A 53 -6.68 38.17 -10.96
N ALA A 54 -6.63 37.61 -12.18
CA ALA A 54 -5.63 36.62 -12.57
C ALA A 54 -4.22 37.26 -12.63
N SER A 55 -3.34 36.89 -11.70
CA SER A 55 -2.00 37.49 -11.60
C SER A 55 -0.99 36.54 -10.98
N VAL A 56 0.29 36.72 -11.31
CA VAL A 56 1.39 36.09 -10.59
C VAL A 56 1.83 37.03 -9.48
N SER A 57 1.78 36.57 -8.24
CA SER A 57 2.23 37.30 -7.05
C SER A 57 3.15 36.40 -6.23
N GLY A 58 4.40 36.82 -6.03
CA GLY A 58 5.41 35.99 -5.38
C GLY A 58 5.64 34.67 -6.13
N HIS A 59 5.30 33.55 -5.50
CA HIS A 59 5.44 32.19 -6.05
C HIS A 59 4.12 31.59 -6.56
N GLU A 60 3.05 32.39 -6.62
CA GLU A 60 1.69 31.88 -6.84
C GLU A 60 1.06 32.55 -8.06
N LEU A 61 0.40 31.74 -8.88
CA LEU A 61 -0.62 32.21 -9.81
C LEU A 61 -1.94 32.24 -9.05
N ARG A 62 -2.51 33.43 -8.87
CA ARG A 62 -3.77 33.66 -8.15
C ARG A 62 -4.85 34.14 -9.10
N ALA A 63 -6.08 33.70 -8.90
CA ALA A 63 -7.25 34.23 -9.59
C ALA A 63 -8.53 34.00 -8.77
N THR A 64 -9.59 34.75 -9.08
CA THR A 64 -10.93 34.54 -8.52
C THR A 64 -11.82 33.92 -9.58
N LEU A 65 -12.46 32.81 -9.24
CA LEU A 65 -13.51 32.21 -10.06
C LEU A 65 -14.86 32.74 -9.60
N ARG A 66 -15.79 32.88 -10.54
CA ARG A 66 -17.18 33.25 -10.28
C ARG A 66 -18.09 32.16 -10.83
N ASN A 67 -18.97 31.64 -9.98
CA ASN A 67 -20.10 30.85 -10.43
C ASN A 67 -21.08 31.78 -11.16
N MET A 68 -21.33 31.52 -12.44
CA MET A 68 -22.13 32.40 -13.30
C MET A 68 -23.62 32.31 -13.02
N ASP A 69 -24.09 31.21 -12.43
CA ASP A 69 -25.49 31.00 -12.05
C ASP A 69 -25.79 31.66 -10.69
N ALA A 70 -24.92 31.43 -9.70
CA ALA A 70 -25.14 31.86 -8.31
C ALA A 70 -24.49 33.20 -7.95
N GLY A 71 -23.56 33.69 -8.77
CA GLY A 71 -22.80 34.91 -8.51
C GLY A 71 -21.78 34.83 -7.37
N LYS A 72 -21.56 33.64 -6.78
CA LYS A 72 -20.60 33.38 -5.70
C LYS A 72 -19.17 33.27 -6.20
N THR A 73 -18.20 33.67 -5.38
CA THR A 73 -16.77 33.74 -5.71
C THR A 73 -15.96 32.66 -5.01
N PHE A 74 -14.87 32.26 -5.66
CA PHE A 74 -13.96 31.20 -5.20
C PHE A 74 -12.52 31.60 -5.48
N ASN A 75 -11.62 31.32 -4.55
CA ASN A 75 -10.21 31.68 -4.63
C ASN A 75 -9.42 30.52 -5.24
N LEU A 76 -8.72 30.78 -6.35
CA LEU A 76 -7.79 29.85 -6.99
C LEU A 76 -6.35 30.27 -6.75
N ILE A 77 -5.53 29.33 -6.28
CA ILE A 77 -4.09 29.47 -6.11
C ILE A 77 -3.41 28.29 -6.81
N VAL A 78 -2.42 28.58 -7.66
CA VAL A 78 -1.60 27.56 -8.33
C VAL A 78 -0.12 27.80 -7.99
N ARG A 79 0.53 26.79 -7.41
CA ARG A 79 1.95 26.79 -7.02
C ARG A 79 2.72 25.79 -7.88
N ALA A 80 3.96 26.13 -8.23
CA ALA A 80 4.94 25.18 -8.77
C ALA A 80 5.99 24.89 -7.70
N HIS A 81 6.52 23.66 -7.69
CA HIS A 81 7.54 23.22 -6.77
C HIS A 81 8.81 22.80 -7.52
N SER A 82 9.94 22.77 -6.80
CA SER A 82 11.27 22.53 -7.38
C SER A 82 11.42 21.17 -8.08
N SER A 83 10.64 20.16 -7.68
CA SER A 83 10.59 18.86 -8.36
C SER A 83 9.71 18.85 -9.61
N GLY A 84 9.07 19.97 -9.97
CA GLY A 84 8.15 20.08 -11.09
C GLY A 84 6.68 19.77 -10.72
N THR A 85 6.40 19.40 -9.47
CA THR A 85 5.04 19.22 -8.95
C THR A 85 4.27 20.54 -9.01
N ILE A 86 3.01 20.49 -9.43
CA ILE A 86 2.08 21.61 -9.37
C ILE A 86 1.03 21.34 -8.30
N ARG A 87 0.71 22.33 -7.48
CA ARG A 87 -0.41 22.28 -6.53
C ARG A 87 -1.44 23.33 -6.88
N LEU A 88 -2.69 22.91 -7.03
CA LEU A 88 -3.85 23.75 -7.22
C LEU A 88 -4.70 23.72 -5.95
N LEU A 89 -4.96 24.89 -5.40
CA LEU A 89 -5.84 25.11 -4.26
C LEU A 89 -7.04 25.94 -4.73
N LEU A 90 -8.24 25.42 -4.55
CA LEU A 90 -9.48 26.14 -4.85
C LEU A 90 -10.43 26.02 -3.65
N ASP A 91 -10.80 27.18 -3.12
CA ASP A 91 -11.65 27.30 -1.94
C ASP A 91 -12.74 28.37 -2.16
N GLU A 92 -13.83 28.27 -1.41
CA GLU A 92 -14.93 29.23 -1.43
C GLU A 92 -14.52 30.55 -0.76
N ASP A 93 -14.87 31.67 -1.37
CA ASP A 93 -14.75 32.98 -0.75
C ASP A 93 -15.95 33.17 0.18
N LEU A 94 -15.79 32.71 1.44
CA LEU A 94 -16.88 32.55 2.38
C LEU A 94 -17.57 33.88 2.71
N ASP A 95 -18.91 33.85 2.73
CA ASP A 95 -19.76 34.93 3.20
C ASP A 95 -20.06 34.73 4.70
N PRO A 96 -19.52 35.57 5.60
CA PRO A 96 -19.74 35.43 7.04
C PRO A 96 -21.22 35.57 7.46
N SER A 97 -22.09 36.08 6.57
CA SER A 97 -23.53 36.15 6.84
C SER A 97 -24.27 34.82 6.57
N VAL A 98 -23.63 33.88 5.88
CA VAL A 98 -24.19 32.57 5.49
C VAL A 98 -23.62 31.44 6.36
N THR A 99 -22.33 31.49 6.68
CA THR A 99 -21.68 30.51 7.56
C THR A 99 -20.55 31.14 8.37
N ASN A 100 -20.39 30.69 9.61
CA ASN A 100 -19.21 30.97 10.44
C ASN A 100 -18.15 29.86 10.34
N GLY A 101 -18.44 28.79 9.60
CA GLY A 101 -17.55 27.65 9.40
C GLY A 101 -16.60 27.86 8.23
N THR A 102 -15.63 26.96 8.09
CA THR A 102 -14.73 26.87 6.95
C THR A 102 -14.89 25.51 6.29
N ARG A 103 -14.67 25.43 4.97
CA ARG A 103 -14.54 24.14 4.31
C ARG A 103 -13.39 23.35 4.91
N TYR A 104 -13.59 22.05 5.10
CA TYR A 104 -12.55 21.22 5.68
C TYR A 104 -11.31 21.21 4.79
N ARG A 105 -10.15 21.44 5.41
CA ARG A 105 -8.86 21.35 4.77
C ARG A 105 -7.95 20.54 5.69
N ILE A 106 -7.41 19.46 5.15
CA ILE A 106 -6.41 18.64 5.83
C ILE A 106 -5.21 19.55 6.16
N SER A 107 -4.91 19.70 7.44
CA SER A 107 -3.83 20.56 7.88
C SER A 107 -2.48 19.94 7.49
N PRO A 108 -1.45 20.75 7.18
CA PRO A 108 -0.07 20.23 7.11
C PRO A 108 0.37 19.54 8.41
N GLU A 109 -0.26 19.87 9.54
CA GLU A 109 -0.01 19.23 10.84
C GLU A 109 -0.64 17.83 10.95
N ASP A 110 -1.65 17.53 10.13
CA ASP A 110 -2.37 16.25 10.09
C ASP A 110 -1.55 15.12 9.43
N SER A 111 -0.24 15.33 9.26
CA SER A 111 0.73 14.34 8.78
C SER A 111 0.48 13.77 7.39
N VAL A 112 -0.54 14.19 6.62
CA VAL A 112 -0.68 13.65 5.25
C VAL A 112 0.41 14.22 4.34
N THR A 113 0.65 15.53 4.42
CA THR A 113 1.71 16.22 3.67
C THR A 113 2.92 16.51 4.56
N LEU A 114 4.13 16.44 4.00
CA LEU A 114 5.34 16.78 4.72
C LEU A 114 5.50 18.31 4.83
N PRO A 115 5.75 18.86 6.02
CA PRO A 115 6.01 20.30 6.18
C PRO A 115 7.17 20.81 5.34
N SER A 116 8.19 19.97 5.09
CA SER A 116 9.32 20.30 4.23
C SER A 116 8.91 20.61 2.79
N PHE A 117 7.85 19.98 2.28
CA PHE A 117 7.37 20.19 0.92
C PHE A 117 6.89 21.62 0.68
N GLU A 118 6.24 22.25 1.66
CA GLU A 118 5.72 23.63 1.56
C GLU A 118 6.82 24.65 1.24
N THR A 119 8.08 24.36 1.62
CA THR A 119 9.23 25.25 1.39
C THR A 119 9.84 25.12 0.00
N THR A 120 9.39 24.16 -0.82
CA THR A 120 9.98 23.85 -2.13
C THR A 120 9.38 24.67 -3.29
N VAL A 121 8.56 25.68 -2.99
CA VAL A 121 7.87 26.51 -3.98
C VAL A 121 8.85 27.27 -4.90
N THR A 122 8.48 27.39 -6.17
CA THR A 122 9.26 28.05 -7.22
C THR A 122 8.43 29.15 -7.88
N PRO A 123 9.06 30.25 -8.31
CA PRO A 123 8.33 31.36 -8.93
C PRO A 123 7.81 31.01 -10.31
N TRP A 124 6.60 31.49 -10.61
CA TRP A 124 6.06 31.49 -11.97
C TRP A 124 6.64 32.64 -12.79
N LYS A 125 6.99 32.36 -14.05
CA LYS A 125 7.26 33.38 -15.06
C LYS A 125 6.06 33.53 -15.99
N THR A 126 5.47 34.71 -16.07
CA THR A 126 4.41 35.02 -17.04
C THR A 126 4.97 35.15 -18.45
N ILE A 127 4.37 34.44 -19.40
CA ILE A 127 4.70 34.48 -20.83
C ILE A 127 3.74 35.40 -21.57
N SER A 128 2.45 35.28 -21.27
CA SER A 128 1.41 36.15 -21.82
C SER A 128 0.26 36.29 -20.83
N LYS A 129 -0.40 37.45 -20.85
CA LYS A 129 -1.69 37.69 -20.20
C LYS A 129 -2.56 38.46 -21.18
N THR A 130 -3.72 37.91 -21.52
CA THR A 130 -4.72 38.53 -22.39
C THR A 130 -6.03 38.73 -21.62
N THR A 131 -7.11 39.13 -22.30
CA THR A 131 -8.45 39.10 -21.71
C THR A 131 -9.09 37.70 -21.73
N LYS A 132 -8.42 36.71 -22.33
CA LYS A 132 -8.93 35.33 -22.47
C LYS A 132 -8.16 34.31 -21.63
N ASP A 133 -6.89 34.58 -21.36
CA ASP A 133 -6.00 33.64 -20.69
C ASP A 133 -4.79 34.31 -20.02
N ILE A 134 -4.12 33.53 -19.17
CA ILE A 134 -2.75 33.78 -18.71
C ILE A 134 -1.92 32.51 -18.89
N VAL A 135 -0.72 32.66 -19.44
CA VAL A 135 0.26 31.58 -19.65
C VAL A 135 1.45 31.82 -18.75
N VAL A 136 1.78 30.84 -17.92
CA VAL A 136 2.91 30.87 -16.98
C VAL A 136 3.78 29.64 -17.14
N VAL A 137 5.06 29.76 -16.76
CA VAL A 137 6.04 28.66 -16.81
C VAL A 137 6.89 28.65 -15.54
N SER A 138 7.19 27.45 -15.05
CA SER A 138 8.22 27.17 -14.05
C SER A 138 8.98 25.91 -14.49
N GLY A 139 10.29 26.04 -14.71
CA GLY A 139 11.12 24.96 -15.26
C GLY A 139 10.59 24.44 -16.60
N ASP A 140 10.37 23.13 -16.69
CA ASP A 140 9.85 22.44 -17.87
C ASP A 140 8.31 22.41 -17.95
N VAL A 141 7.63 23.04 -17.00
CA VAL A 141 6.17 23.01 -16.88
C VAL A 141 5.56 24.34 -17.26
N GLN A 142 4.63 24.31 -18.23
CA GLN A 142 3.82 25.44 -18.63
C GLN A 142 2.37 25.21 -18.22
N VAL A 143 1.74 26.24 -17.66
CA VAL A 143 0.33 26.27 -17.31
C VAL A 143 -0.36 27.37 -18.12
N THR A 144 -1.47 27.03 -18.75
CA THR A 144 -2.38 28.00 -19.40
C THR A 144 -3.71 27.99 -18.67
N LEU A 145 -4.05 29.10 -18.02
CA LEU A 145 -5.34 29.31 -17.37
C LEU A 145 -6.23 30.13 -18.31
N THR A 146 -7.27 29.50 -18.85
CA THR A 146 -8.29 30.11 -19.70
C THR A 146 -9.44 30.62 -18.83
N PHE A 147 -9.96 31.81 -19.15
CA PHE A 147 -10.88 32.52 -18.27
C PHE A 147 -12.35 32.19 -18.48
N ALA A 148 -12.86 32.19 -19.72
CA ALA A 148 -14.28 32.01 -20.00
C ALA A 148 -14.50 30.97 -21.12
N ALA A 149 -14.90 29.73 -20.82
CA ALA A 149 -15.06 29.15 -19.48
C ALA A 149 -13.71 28.83 -18.80
N PHE A 150 -13.74 28.71 -17.46
CA PHE A 150 -12.58 28.28 -16.66
C PHE A 150 -12.01 26.95 -17.19
N LYS A 151 -10.73 26.95 -17.57
CA LYS A 151 -10.00 25.74 -17.98
C LYS A 151 -8.52 25.89 -17.68
N MET A 152 -7.86 24.82 -17.25
CA MET A 152 -6.41 24.83 -17.05
C MET A 152 -5.73 23.74 -17.86
N LEU A 153 -4.82 24.11 -18.76
CA LEU A 153 -3.98 23.18 -19.51
C LEU A 153 -2.58 23.13 -18.91
N VAL A 154 -2.08 21.93 -18.63
CA VAL A 154 -0.72 21.68 -18.17
C VAL A 154 0.08 21.01 -19.29
N VAL A 155 1.21 21.60 -19.63
CA VAL A 155 2.14 21.12 -20.65
C VAL A 155 3.48 20.86 -19.98
N VAL A 156 4.03 19.67 -20.18
CA VAL A 156 5.33 19.24 -19.62
C VAL A 156 6.27 18.97 -20.78
N LYS A 157 7.43 19.64 -20.81
CA LYS A 157 8.42 19.52 -21.89
C LYS A 157 7.82 19.67 -23.30
N GLY A 158 6.89 20.64 -23.45
CA GLY A 158 6.20 20.92 -24.71
C GLY A 158 5.11 19.93 -25.12
N LYS A 159 4.82 18.89 -24.33
CA LYS A 159 3.76 17.92 -24.58
C LYS A 159 2.56 18.17 -23.65
N PRO A 160 1.31 18.15 -24.14
CA PRO A 160 0.13 18.16 -23.27
C PRO A 160 0.18 17.00 -22.27
N ALA A 161 0.17 17.35 -20.99
CA ALA A 161 0.16 16.40 -19.89
C ALA A 161 -1.29 16.13 -19.45
N LEU A 162 -2.01 17.17 -19.03
CA LEU A 162 -3.43 17.07 -18.69
C LEU A 162 -4.16 18.40 -18.92
N SER A 163 -5.49 18.34 -18.95
CA SER A 163 -6.36 19.51 -18.94
C SER A 163 -7.42 19.37 -17.86
N LEU A 164 -7.50 20.34 -16.97
CA LEU A 164 -8.57 20.48 -15.99
C LEU A 164 -9.76 21.23 -16.58
N ASN A 165 -10.96 20.82 -16.20
CA ASN A 165 -12.24 21.39 -16.59
C ASN A 165 -12.43 21.52 -18.12
N SER A 166 -11.90 20.56 -18.88
CA SER A 166 -12.00 20.56 -20.33
C SER A 166 -13.39 20.19 -20.86
N LYS A 167 -14.15 19.44 -20.06
CA LYS A 167 -15.55 19.05 -20.32
C LYS A 167 -16.54 20.01 -19.65
N GLY A 168 -16.06 21.00 -18.89
CA GLY A 168 -16.90 21.98 -18.22
C GLY A 168 -17.70 21.38 -17.05
N LEU A 169 -17.20 20.33 -16.40
CA LEU A 169 -17.89 19.65 -15.30
C LEU A 169 -17.50 20.18 -13.92
N PHE A 170 -16.59 21.17 -13.85
CA PHE A 170 -16.25 21.82 -12.59
C PHE A 170 -17.49 22.48 -11.97
N ASP A 171 -17.80 22.06 -10.75
CA ASP A 171 -18.83 22.68 -9.94
C ASP A 171 -18.46 22.55 -8.46
N MET A 172 -18.74 23.57 -7.68
CA MET A 172 -18.51 23.60 -6.23
C MET A 172 -19.77 24.19 -5.59
N GLU A 173 -20.49 23.36 -4.85
CA GLU A 173 -21.76 23.72 -4.23
C GLU A 173 -21.49 24.67 -3.07
N HIS A 174 -21.70 25.97 -3.27
CA HIS A 174 -21.51 27.00 -2.25
C HIS A 174 -22.41 26.78 -1.02
N PHE A 175 -21.94 27.22 0.15
CA PHE A 175 -22.75 27.20 1.36
C PHE A 175 -23.97 28.11 1.23
N ARG A 176 -25.09 27.70 1.82
CA ARG A 176 -26.39 28.39 1.73
C ARG A 176 -27.29 28.07 2.90
N LEU A 177 -28.22 28.96 3.20
CA LEU A 177 -29.25 28.74 4.21
C LEU A 177 -30.41 27.92 3.64
N LYS A 178 -31.01 27.06 4.48
CA LYS A 178 -32.13 26.19 4.08
C LYS A 178 -33.37 26.97 3.60
N GLU A 179 -33.56 28.18 4.12
CA GLU A 179 -34.74 29.01 3.83
C GLU A 179 -34.67 29.70 2.45
N GLU A 180 -33.56 29.61 1.71
CA GLU A 180 -33.38 30.23 0.39
C GLU A 180 -34.14 29.51 -0.77
N GLY A 181 -35.06 28.60 -0.45
CA GLY A 181 -36.09 28.13 -1.40
C GLY A 181 -35.65 27.11 -2.46
N VAL A 182 -34.45 26.54 -2.36
CA VAL A 182 -33.99 25.46 -3.25
C VAL A 182 -34.40 24.10 -2.66
N GLU A 183 -35.61 23.65 -2.96
CA GLU A 183 -35.98 22.25 -2.79
C GLU A 183 -35.26 21.42 -3.88
N CYS A 184 -34.25 20.66 -3.49
CA CYS A 184 -33.61 19.68 -4.35
C CYS A 184 -33.40 18.34 -3.63
N ASP A 185 -33.59 17.26 -4.38
CA ASP A 185 -33.45 15.89 -3.90
C ASP A 185 -32.02 15.60 -3.40
N GLY A 186 -31.89 15.05 -2.19
CA GLY A 186 -30.62 14.77 -1.52
C GLY A 186 -29.81 16.01 -1.10
N CYS A 187 -30.42 17.22 -1.12
CA CYS A 187 -29.71 18.46 -0.76
C CYS A 187 -29.65 18.76 0.74
N TRP A 188 -30.57 18.22 1.53
CA TRP A 188 -30.63 18.39 2.98
C TRP A 188 -30.63 17.01 3.62
N SER A 189 -31.41 16.83 4.68
CA SER A 189 -31.60 15.53 5.33
C SER A 189 -31.80 14.42 4.30
N GLU A 190 -30.97 13.37 4.38
CA GLU A 190 -30.97 12.23 3.46
C GLU A 190 -31.07 10.94 4.28
N THR A 191 -32.00 10.07 3.89
CA THR A 191 -32.22 8.79 4.58
C THR A 191 -31.72 7.64 3.70
N PHE A 192 -30.88 6.79 4.28
CA PHE A 192 -30.46 5.52 3.68
C PHE A 192 -30.78 4.38 4.65
N LEU A 193 -31.59 3.43 4.20
CA LEU A 193 -32.21 2.42 5.06
C LEU A 193 -32.94 3.11 6.24
N GLN A 194 -32.59 2.78 7.48
CA GLN A 194 -33.13 3.40 8.69
C GLN A 194 -32.36 4.64 9.18
N PHE A 195 -31.23 4.99 8.55
CA PHE A 195 -30.35 6.05 9.02
C PHE A 195 -30.65 7.36 8.31
N THR A 196 -30.84 8.42 9.09
CA THR A 196 -31.08 9.76 8.55
C THR A 196 -29.89 10.65 8.89
N ASP A 197 -29.16 11.05 7.86
CA ASP A 197 -28.16 12.12 7.93
C ASP A 197 -28.91 13.45 8.04
N SER A 198 -28.63 14.26 9.06
CA SER A 198 -29.27 15.57 9.24
C SER A 198 -28.77 16.64 8.27
N LYS A 199 -27.53 16.49 7.80
CA LYS A 199 -26.84 17.34 6.81
C LYS A 199 -26.94 18.85 7.10
N PRO A 200 -26.40 19.30 8.25
CA PRO A 200 -26.59 20.67 8.76
C PRO A 200 -26.05 21.76 7.82
N HIS A 201 -25.01 21.46 7.04
CA HIS A 201 -24.40 22.39 6.08
C HIS A 201 -25.04 22.35 4.69
N GLY A 202 -26.04 21.49 4.47
CA GLY A 202 -26.68 21.36 3.16
C GLY A 202 -25.71 20.79 2.11
N PRO A 203 -25.84 21.16 0.82
CA PRO A 203 -24.95 20.67 -0.24
C PRO A 203 -23.66 21.48 -0.30
N GLU A 204 -22.53 20.81 -0.17
CA GLU A 204 -21.18 21.41 -0.19
C GLU A 204 -20.19 20.66 -1.09
N ALA A 205 -20.70 19.75 -1.91
CA ALA A 205 -19.87 18.89 -2.75
C ALA A 205 -19.19 19.64 -3.88
N MET A 206 -18.17 19.01 -4.45
CA MET A 206 -17.43 19.54 -5.58
C MET A 206 -17.16 18.47 -6.62
N SER A 207 -17.04 18.90 -7.87
CA SER A 207 -16.62 18.05 -8.97
C SER A 207 -15.59 18.75 -9.84
N LEU A 208 -14.67 17.97 -10.42
CA LEU A 208 -13.68 18.44 -11.37
C LEU A 208 -13.41 17.35 -12.41
N ASP A 209 -13.48 17.71 -13.71
CA ASP A 209 -12.98 16.83 -14.77
C ASP A 209 -11.50 17.05 -15.06
N ILE A 210 -10.80 15.94 -15.30
CA ILE A 210 -9.39 15.89 -15.68
C ILE A 210 -9.28 15.06 -16.95
N ALA A 211 -8.84 15.66 -18.05
CA ALA A 211 -8.54 14.97 -19.29
C ALA A 211 -7.04 14.69 -19.42
N PHE A 212 -6.70 13.50 -19.92
CA PHE A 212 -5.35 13.00 -20.13
C PHE A 212 -5.12 12.75 -21.64
N PRO A 213 -4.65 13.76 -22.40
CA PRO A 213 -4.50 13.64 -23.85
C PRO A 213 -3.43 12.62 -24.25
N GLY A 214 -3.83 11.63 -25.07
CA GLY A 214 -2.97 10.56 -25.56
C GLY A 214 -2.61 9.50 -24.52
N PHE A 215 -3.29 9.47 -23.37
CA PHE A 215 -3.15 8.42 -22.36
C PHE A 215 -4.32 7.42 -22.49
N GLU A 216 -4.01 6.18 -22.84
CA GLU A 216 -4.99 5.10 -22.99
C GLU A 216 -5.29 4.37 -21.67
N HIS A 217 -4.39 4.47 -20.71
CA HIS A 217 -4.46 3.78 -19.43
C HIS A 217 -4.23 4.76 -18.28
N VAL A 218 -5.03 4.58 -17.23
CA VAL A 218 -4.86 5.20 -15.92
C VAL A 218 -4.94 4.10 -14.85
N TYR A 219 -4.25 4.32 -13.74
CA TYR A 219 -4.04 3.35 -12.66
C TYR A 219 -4.20 4.05 -11.31
N GLY A 220 -4.33 3.30 -10.23
CA GLY A 220 -4.40 3.82 -8.86
C GLY A 220 -5.82 3.78 -8.30
N LEU A 221 -6.20 4.81 -7.55
CA LEU A 221 -7.43 4.87 -6.76
C LEU A 221 -7.67 3.68 -5.82
N PRO A 222 -6.66 3.04 -5.18
CA PRO A 222 -6.99 1.93 -4.29
C PRO A 222 -7.84 2.43 -3.10
N GLU A 223 -8.70 1.61 -2.51
CA GLU A 223 -8.75 0.15 -2.68
C GLU A 223 -9.98 -0.38 -3.44
N HIS A 224 -9.73 -1.11 -4.52
CA HIS A 224 -10.74 -1.82 -5.30
C HIS A 224 -10.22 -3.18 -5.74
N ALA A 225 -11.02 -4.23 -5.56
CA ALA A 225 -10.79 -5.52 -6.20
C ALA A 225 -11.23 -5.43 -7.67
N THR A 226 -10.30 -5.05 -8.56
CA THR A 226 -10.54 -4.93 -10.01
C THR A 226 -9.23 -5.04 -10.79
N SER A 227 -9.30 -4.80 -12.11
CA SER A 227 -8.10 -4.73 -12.96
C SER A 227 -7.20 -3.55 -12.56
N PHE A 228 -5.90 -3.73 -12.74
CA PHE A 228 -4.90 -2.73 -12.41
C PHE A 228 -5.04 -1.47 -13.29
N ALA A 229 -5.21 -1.66 -14.60
CA ALA A 229 -5.64 -0.56 -15.47
C ALA A 229 -7.13 -0.30 -15.24
N LEU A 230 -7.48 0.92 -14.83
CA LEU A 230 -8.85 1.25 -14.46
C LEU A 230 -9.79 1.15 -15.67
N LYS A 231 -10.94 0.53 -15.44
CA LYS A 231 -11.98 0.32 -16.45
C LYS A 231 -12.81 1.60 -16.62
N PRO A 232 -13.36 1.86 -17.82
CA PRO A 232 -14.38 2.90 -17.97
C PRO A 232 -15.60 2.60 -17.11
N THR A 233 -16.19 3.64 -16.52
CA THR A 233 -17.34 3.54 -15.59
C THR A 233 -18.59 4.22 -16.13
N VAL A 234 -18.50 4.94 -17.25
CA VAL A 234 -19.65 5.57 -17.91
C VAL A 234 -20.66 4.48 -18.32
N GLY A 235 -21.88 4.58 -17.79
CA GLY A 235 -22.94 3.57 -17.97
C GLY A 235 -23.00 2.51 -16.86
N GLY A 236 -22.06 2.52 -15.91
CA GLY A 236 -22.05 1.69 -14.70
C GLY A 236 -21.86 2.53 -13.43
N GLU A 237 -21.25 1.96 -12.39
CA GLU A 237 -20.89 2.69 -11.16
C GLU A 237 -19.49 3.32 -11.27
N PRO A 238 -19.28 4.54 -10.76
CA PRO A 238 -17.97 5.14 -10.63
C PRO A 238 -17.13 4.42 -9.56
N TYR A 239 -15.81 4.58 -9.61
CA TYR A 239 -14.95 4.16 -8.51
C TYR A 239 -15.29 4.94 -7.25
N ARG A 240 -15.50 4.27 -6.11
CA ARG A 240 -15.86 4.90 -4.84
C ARG A 240 -14.70 4.82 -3.86
N LEU A 241 -14.35 5.94 -3.24
CA LEU A 241 -13.33 6.08 -2.21
C LEU A 241 -14.04 6.50 -0.92
N TYR A 242 -14.37 5.50 -0.11
CA TYR A 242 -15.00 5.61 1.19
C TYR A 242 -14.64 4.33 1.94
N ASN A 243 -13.90 4.46 3.04
CA ASN A 243 -13.36 3.32 3.79
C ASN A 243 -14.52 2.55 4.43
N LEU A 244 -14.73 1.31 4.00
CA LEU A 244 -15.88 0.50 4.39
C LEU A 244 -15.46 -0.92 4.76
N ASP A 245 -16.15 -1.47 5.75
CA ASP A 245 -16.06 -2.88 6.11
C ASP A 245 -16.97 -3.69 5.17
N VAL A 246 -16.37 -4.24 4.12
CA VAL A 246 -17.11 -4.91 3.04
C VAL A 246 -17.01 -6.42 3.19
N PHE A 247 -18.01 -7.00 3.85
CA PHE A 247 -18.11 -8.46 4.05
C PHE A 247 -18.20 -9.23 2.71
N GLU A 248 -17.37 -10.27 2.56
CA GLU A 248 -17.27 -11.13 1.38
C GLU A 248 -17.22 -10.34 0.05
N TYR A 249 -16.31 -9.35 -0.04
CA TYR A 249 -16.23 -8.46 -1.21
C TYR A 249 -16.01 -9.20 -2.53
N LEU A 250 -16.48 -8.59 -3.63
CA LEU A 250 -16.41 -9.16 -4.98
C LEU A 250 -15.01 -9.02 -5.62
N ASP A 251 -14.62 -9.98 -6.47
CA ASP A 251 -13.31 -10.01 -7.15
C ASP A 251 -13.15 -9.04 -8.34
N SER A 252 -14.21 -8.35 -8.76
CA SER A 252 -14.16 -7.38 -9.87
C SER A 252 -15.27 -6.32 -9.75
N SER A 253 -15.02 -5.25 -8.99
CA SER A 253 -15.97 -4.17 -8.75
C SER A 253 -15.28 -2.80 -8.62
N PRO A 254 -15.91 -1.69 -9.05
CA PRO A 254 -15.47 -0.31 -8.73
C PRO A 254 -15.88 0.12 -7.31
N PHE A 255 -16.50 -0.78 -6.54
CA PHE A 255 -16.96 -0.52 -5.18
C PHE A 255 -15.78 -0.42 -4.21
N GLY A 256 -15.73 0.67 -3.43
CA GLY A 256 -14.66 0.93 -2.47
C GLY A 256 -14.60 -0.10 -1.35
N LEU A 257 -13.39 -0.42 -0.91
CA LEU A 257 -13.12 -1.36 0.19
C LEU A 257 -12.64 -0.59 1.44
N TYR A 258 -11.59 -1.06 2.09
CA TYR A 258 -11.24 -0.66 3.45
C TYR A 258 -10.42 0.64 3.51
N GLY A 259 -9.67 0.95 2.46
CA GLY A 259 -8.81 2.13 2.40
C GLY A 259 -8.97 2.95 1.12
N SER A 260 -8.50 4.20 1.16
CA SER A 260 -8.68 5.16 0.07
C SER A 260 -7.40 5.98 -0.16
N ILE A 261 -6.80 5.87 -1.34
CA ILE A 261 -5.74 6.79 -1.79
C ILE A 261 -6.26 7.51 -3.04
N PRO A 262 -6.65 8.80 -2.95
CA PRO A 262 -7.18 9.57 -4.09
C PRO A 262 -6.08 10.04 -5.05
N MET A 263 -5.20 9.10 -5.44
CA MET A 263 -4.12 9.27 -6.40
C MET A 263 -4.37 8.41 -7.64
N MET A 264 -4.19 9.01 -8.81
CA MET A 264 -4.24 8.34 -10.10
C MET A 264 -2.97 8.59 -10.88
N VAL A 265 -2.44 7.55 -11.52
CA VAL A 265 -1.28 7.62 -12.42
C VAL A 265 -1.74 7.42 -13.85
N ALA A 266 -1.31 8.28 -14.76
CA ALA A 266 -1.53 8.14 -16.20
C ALA A 266 -0.19 7.90 -16.89
N HIS A 267 -0.12 6.85 -17.72
CA HIS A 267 1.11 6.46 -18.39
C HIS A 267 0.94 6.37 -19.92
N LYS A 268 1.92 6.92 -20.64
CA LYS A 268 2.13 6.72 -22.08
C LYS A 268 3.62 6.73 -22.39
N VAL A 269 3.98 6.27 -23.58
CA VAL A 269 5.37 6.28 -24.06
C VAL A 269 5.98 7.68 -23.93
N GLY A 270 7.11 7.75 -23.21
CA GLY A 270 7.85 8.99 -22.95
C GLY A 270 7.17 10.03 -22.05
N LEU A 271 6.06 9.71 -21.35
CA LEU A 271 5.49 10.55 -20.31
C LEU A 271 4.61 9.76 -19.32
N THR A 272 4.94 9.83 -18.04
CA THR A 272 4.12 9.43 -16.91
C THR A 272 3.78 10.66 -16.10
N ILE A 273 2.54 10.78 -15.67
CA ILE A 273 2.09 11.84 -14.74
C ILE A 273 1.20 11.23 -13.66
N GLY A 274 1.11 11.92 -12.53
CA GLY A 274 0.19 11.57 -11.45
C GLY A 274 -0.71 12.76 -11.10
N VAL A 275 -1.91 12.47 -10.63
CA VAL A 275 -2.81 13.43 -10.00
C VAL A 275 -3.20 12.90 -8.63
N PHE A 276 -3.12 13.75 -7.61
CA PHE A 276 -3.50 13.40 -6.24
C PHE A 276 -4.40 14.50 -5.69
N TRP A 277 -5.66 14.17 -5.46
CA TRP A 277 -6.62 15.08 -4.85
C TRP A 277 -6.66 14.82 -3.35
N LEU A 278 -5.99 15.67 -2.58
CA LEU A 278 -5.97 15.60 -1.11
C LEU A 278 -7.33 16.01 -0.53
N ASN A 279 -8.24 15.03 -0.43
CA ASN A 279 -9.58 15.19 0.14
C ASN A 279 -9.98 13.89 0.87
N ALA A 280 -10.43 14.02 2.11
CA ALA A 280 -10.74 12.91 3.01
C ALA A 280 -12.22 12.53 3.07
N ALA A 281 -13.08 13.30 2.38
CA ALA A 281 -14.50 13.00 2.32
C ALA A 281 -14.79 11.83 1.37
N GLU A 282 -16.04 11.39 1.34
CA GLU A 282 -16.50 10.43 0.34
C GLU A 282 -16.25 10.97 -1.06
N MET A 283 -15.64 10.15 -1.92
CA MET A 283 -15.30 10.54 -3.28
C MET A 283 -15.73 9.50 -4.30
N PHE A 284 -16.25 9.96 -5.44
CA PHE A 284 -16.52 9.14 -6.62
C PHE A 284 -15.68 9.60 -7.81
N VAL A 285 -15.16 8.66 -8.58
CA VAL A 285 -14.37 8.94 -9.78
C VAL A 285 -14.92 8.16 -10.97
N ASP A 286 -15.49 8.88 -11.93
CA ASP A 286 -15.83 8.33 -13.24
C ASP A 286 -14.59 8.30 -14.14
N VAL A 287 -14.43 7.22 -14.91
CA VAL A 287 -13.43 7.07 -15.96
C VAL A 287 -14.13 6.91 -17.30
N SER A 288 -13.75 7.75 -18.28
CA SER A 288 -14.26 7.74 -19.64
C SER A 288 -13.11 7.63 -20.64
N LYS A 289 -13.33 6.92 -21.75
CA LYS A 289 -12.35 6.79 -22.84
C LYS A 289 -12.95 7.28 -24.15
N GLU A 290 -12.19 8.12 -24.85
CA GLU A 290 -12.53 8.65 -26.17
C GLU A 290 -11.34 8.43 -27.12
N GLY A 291 -11.38 7.32 -27.86
CA GLY A 291 -10.25 6.87 -28.68
C GLY A 291 -9.02 6.57 -27.82
N SER A 292 -7.91 7.26 -28.07
CA SER A 292 -6.65 7.14 -27.31
C SER A 292 -6.52 8.13 -26.15
N ASN A 293 -7.63 8.75 -25.74
CA ASN A 293 -7.66 9.68 -24.61
C ASN A 293 -8.50 9.11 -23.47
N THR A 294 -8.05 9.37 -22.25
CA THR A 294 -8.81 9.11 -21.02
C THR A 294 -9.23 10.44 -20.42
N ALA A 295 -10.44 10.52 -19.88
CA ALA A 295 -10.88 11.64 -19.07
C ALA A 295 -11.65 11.12 -17.85
N THR A 296 -11.48 11.80 -16.73
CA THR A 296 -12.07 11.41 -15.45
C THR A 296 -12.89 12.53 -14.87
N GLN A 297 -13.97 12.21 -14.15
CA GLN A 297 -14.72 13.17 -13.35
C GLN A 297 -14.63 12.74 -11.88
N TRP A 298 -14.02 13.59 -11.08
CA TRP A 298 -13.86 13.40 -9.65
C TRP A 298 -14.95 14.18 -8.94
N ILE A 299 -15.58 13.59 -7.92
CA ILE A 299 -16.71 14.16 -7.18
C ILE A 299 -16.48 13.89 -5.70
N ALA A 300 -16.24 14.91 -4.89
CA ALA A 300 -16.04 14.79 -3.44
C ALA A 300 -17.20 15.44 -2.66
N GLU A 301 -17.59 14.86 -1.54
CA GLU A 301 -18.75 15.30 -0.75
C GLU A 301 -18.55 16.67 -0.07
N SER A 302 -17.36 16.94 0.46
CA SER A 302 -17.05 18.17 1.21
C SER A 302 -15.58 18.55 1.07
N GLY A 303 -15.14 19.57 1.83
CA GLY A 303 -13.76 20.04 1.87
C GLY A 303 -13.42 21.06 0.77
N ILE A 304 -12.18 21.02 0.26
CA ILE A 304 -11.68 21.90 -0.81
C ILE A 304 -11.08 21.10 -1.98
N VAL A 305 -10.79 21.81 -3.09
CA VAL A 305 -9.91 21.25 -4.14
C VAL A 305 -8.47 21.52 -3.74
N ASP A 306 -7.77 20.50 -3.26
CA ASP A 306 -6.32 20.51 -3.03
C ASP A 306 -5.68 19.45 -3.92
N LEU A 307 -5.36 19.84 -5.16
CA LEU A 307 -4.94 18.93 -6.22
C LEU A 307 -3.44 19.08 -6.50
N PHE A 308 -2.72 17.99 -6.36
CA PHE A 308 -1.32 17.86 -6.77
C PHE A 308 -1.24 17.21 -8.15
N ILE A 309 -0.35 17.72 -8.99
CA ILE A 309 -0.04 17.19 -10.32
C ILE A 309 1.45 16.88 -10.36
N PHE A 310 1.78 15.60 -10.44
CA PHE A 310 3.12 15.06 -10.56
C PHE A 310 3.48 14.96 -12.04
N THR A 311 4.50 15.70 -12.47
CA THR A 311 4.79 15.94 -13.88
C THR A 311 5.80 14.94 -14.48
N GLY A 312 6.35 14.03 -13.66
CA GLY A 312 7.26 12.97 -14.10
C GLY A 312 8.61 13.52 -14.59
N PRO A 313 9.14 13.08 -15.76
CA PRO A 313 8.40 12.47 -16.87
C PRO A 313 8.34 10.94 -16.86
N GLY A 314 9.10 10.26 -16.00
CA GLY A 314 9.10 8.80 -15.88
C GLY A 314 8.31 8.33 -14.65
N PRO A 315 8.06 7.01 -14.57
CA PRO A 315 7.33 6.43 -13.44
C PRO A 315 8.04 6.63 -12.10
N ALA A 316 9.36 6.48 -12.05
CA ALA A 316 10.15 6.65 -10.83
C ALA A 316 10.10 8.10 -10.32
N GLU A 317 10.14 9.08 -11.22
CA GLU A 317 10.03 10.51 -10.86
C GLU A 317 8.64 10.84 -10.30
N VAL A 318 7.56 10.27 -10.84
CA VAL A 318 6.21 10.45 -10.28
C VAL A 318 6.13 9.90 -8.85
N GLN A 319 6.73 8.74 -8.59
CA GLN A 319 6.77 8.17 -7.23
C GLN A 319 7.59 9.03 -6.28
N GLN A 320 8.74 9.52 -6.73
CA GLN A 320 9.57 10.42 -5.94
C GLN A 320 8.83 11.72 -5.61
N GLN A 321 8.15 12.34 -6.60
CA GLN A 321 7.35 13.53 -6.41
C GLN A 321 6.20 13.30 -5.40
N TYR A 322 5.54 12.14 -5.46
CA TYR A 322 4.50 11.79 -4.49
C TYR A 322 5.08 11.55 -3.07
N ALA A 323 6.24 10.91 -2.97
CA ALA A 323 6.95 10.70 -1.71
C ALA A 323 7.55 11.99 -1.15
N GLU A 324 7.86 13.00 -1.96
CA GLU A 324 8.22 14.33 -1.46
C GLU A 324 7.03 15.04 -0.81
N VAL A 325 5.81 14.82 -1.33
CA VAL A 325 4.58 15.39 -0.77
C VAL A 325 4.13 14.62 0.46
N THR A 326 4.00 13.30 0.36
CA THR A 326 3.37 12.46 1.40
C THR A 326 4.38 11.65 2.20
N GLY A 327 5.68 11.80 1.95
CA GLY A 327 6.75 11.05 2.58
C GLY A 327 6.94 9.62 2.06
N PRO A 328 8.15 9.06 2.19
CA PRO A 328 8.49 7.73 1.70
C PRO A 328 8.05 6.63 2.66
N THR A 329 8.12 5.37 2.22
CA THR A 329 7.80 4.22 3.07
C THR A 329 8.71 4.16 4.31
N ALA A 330 8.17 3.87 5.49
CA ALA A 330 8.99 3.64 6.68
C ALA A 330 9.89 2.40 6.49
N MET A 331 11.12 2.44 7.02
CA MET A 331 11.91 1.22 7.09
C MET A 331 11.21 0.21 8.01
N PRO A 332 10.96 -1.03 7.55
CA PRO A 332 10.27 -2.00 8.37
C PRO A 332 11.20 -2.66 9.40
N GLN A 333 10.60 -3.17 10.47
CA GLN A 333 11.16 -4.29 11.24
C GLN A 333 11.48 -5.45 10.29
N GLN A 334 12.68 -6.03 10.33
CA GLN A 334 13.05 -7.08 9.38
C GLN A 334 12.17 -8.33 9.52
N PHE A 335 11.77 -8.68 10.75
CA PHE A 335 10.87 -9.80 11.00
C PHE A 335 9.52 -9.61 10.31
N SER A 336 9.06 -8.36 10.12
CA SER A 336 7.77 -8.05 9.50
C SER A 336 7.73 -8.28 7.98
N VAL A 337 8.90 -8.55 7.41
CA VAL A 337 9.05 -8.99 6.03
C VAL A 337 9.09 -10.52 5.96
N GLY A 338 9.13 -11.24 7.09
CA GLY A 338 9.08 -12.70 7.14
C GLY A 338 7.70 -13.28 6.77
N TYR A 339 7.48 -14.56 7.08
CA TYR A 339 6.15 -15.16 7.03
C TYR A 339 5.42 -14.97 8.36
N HIS A 340 4.16 -14.55 8.28
CA HIS A 340 3.26 -14.31 9.41
C HIS A 340 2.19 -15.40 9.46
N GLN A 341 2.05 -16.08 10.59
CA GLN A 341 1.02 -17.08 10.81
C GLN A 341 -0.11 -16.54 11.70
N CYS A 342 -1.34 -16.58 11.20
CA CYS A 342 -2.53 -16.05 11.86
C CYS A 342 -3.76 -16.93 11.57
N ARG A 343 -4.78 -16.80 12.43
CA ARG A 343 -6.18 -17.18 12.18
C ARG A 343 -7.08 -16.54 13.23
N TRP A 344 -8.37 -16.45 12.94
CA TRP A 344 -9.43 -16.26 13.94
C TRP A 344 -9.86 -17.66 14.46
N ASN A 345 -9.61 -18.05 15.70
CA ASN A 345 -8.55 -17.59 16.61
C ASN A 345 -7.59 -18.76 16.87
N TYR A 346 -6.37 -18.46 17.35
CA TYR A 346 -5.68 -19.42 18.22
C TYR A 346 -6.35 -19.43 19.59
N LYS A 347 -6.62 -20.64 20.10
CA LYS A 347 -7.58 -20.84 21.20
C LYS A 347 -7.06 -20.35 22.55
N ASP A 348 -5.81 -20.67 22.86
CA ASP A 348 -5.16 -20.47 24.15
C ASP A 348 -3.64 -20.56 24.00
N GLU A 349 -2.90 -20.41 25.10
CA GLU A 349 -1.43 -20.57 25.14
C GLU A 349 -0.96 -21.93 24.59
N ALA A 350 -1.67 -23.02 24.90
CA ALA A 350 -1.29 -24.36 24.46
C ALA A 350 -1.38 -24.53 22.93
N ASP A 351 -2.42 -23.95 22.31
CA ASP A 351 -2.58 -23.92 20.87
C ASP A 351 -1.46 -23.10 20.20
N VAL A 352 -1.08 -21.96 20.77
CA VAL A 352 0.05 -21.16 20.28
C VAL A 352 1.35 -21.95 20.34
N HIS A 353 1.64 -22.63 21.45
CA HIS A 353 2.83 -23.49 21.59
C HIS A 353 2.83 -24.66 20.59
N LEU A 354 1.66 -25.27 20.34
CA LEU A 354 1.50 -26.36 19.38
C LEU A 354 1.83 -25.88 17.96
N VAL A 355 1.34 -24.70 17.57
CA VAL A 355 1.60 -24.11 16.25
C VAL A 355 3.06 -23.73 16.11
N ASP A 356 3.62 -23.01 17.07
CA ASP A 356 5.02 -22.58 17.07
C ASP A 356 6.00 -23.76 16.99
N SER A 357 5.71 -24.85 17.71
CA SER A 357 6.48 -26.11 17.64
C SER A 357 6.28 -26.83 16.30
N GLY A 358 5.07 -26.80 15.73
CA GLY A 358 4.77 -27.43 14.44
C GLY A 358 5.58 -26.84 13.29
N PHE A 359 5.83 -25.53 13.28
CA PHE A 359 6.73 -24.92 12.29
C PHE A 359 8.16 -25.45 12.39
N ASP A 360 8.67 -25.64 13.61
CA ASP A 360 10.00 -26.21 13.81
C ASP A 360 10.04 -27.70 13.43
N GLU A 361 9.02 -28.49 13.80
CA GLU A 361 8.90 -29.92 13.45
C GLU A 361 8.86 -30.15 11.94
N HIS A 362 8.12 -29.31 11.21
CA HIS A 362 7.99 -29.40 9.75
C HIS A 362 9.04 -28.58 8.99
N GLU A 363 10.00 -27.97 9.71
CA GLU A 363 11.08 -27.14 9.19
C GLU A 363 10.63 -26.00 8.25
N ILE A 364 9.50 -25.39 8.58
CA ILE A 364 8.93 -24.25 7.87
C ILE A 364 9.29 -22.99 8.65
N PRO A 365 10.01 -22.02 8.06
CA PRO A 365 10.31 -20.78 8.78
C PRO A 365 9.08 -19.88 8.91
N TYR A 366 8.99 -19.18 10.04
CA TYR A 366 8.04 -18.08 10.24
C TYR A 366 8.58 -17.12 11.30
N ASP A 367 8.13 -15.86 11.25
CA ASP A 367 8.60 -14.80 12.15
C ASP A 367 7.54 -14.37 13.16
N VAL A 368 6.25 -14.43 12.84
CA VAL A 368 5.22 -13.83 13.71
C VAL A 368 4.02 -14.75 13.89
N ILE A 369 3.60 -14.94 15.14
CA ILE A 369 2.31 -15.55 15.48
C ILE A 369 1.33 -14.49 15.95
N TRP A 370 0.08 -14.60 15.51
CA TRP A 370 -0.93 -13.54 15.68
C TRP A 370 -2.09 -14.01 16.53
N LEU A 371 -2.54 -13.16 17.44
CA LEU A 371 -3.67 -13.37 18.33
C LEU A 371 -4.79 -12.39 17.97
N ASP A 372 -5.84 -12.94 17.37
CA ASP A 372 -7.06 -12.24 16.97
C ASP A 372 -7.99 -12.03 18.20
N ILE A 373 -9.19 -11.48 18.04
CA ILE A 373 -9.99 -10.83 19.09
C ILE A 373 -10.33 -11.71 20.29
N GLU A 374 -10.32 -13.04 20.16
CA GLU A 374 -10.62 -13.96 21.27
C GLU A 374 -9.52 -14.03 22.35
N HIS A 375 -8.34 -13.42 22.14
CA HIS A 375 -7.32 -13.34 23.19
C HIS A 375 -7.67 -12.34 24.31
N THR A 376 -8.59 -11.43 24.04
CA THR A 376 -8.98 -10.33 24.94
C THR A 376 -9.96 -10.77 26.03
N ASN A 377 -10.00 -10.07 27.17
CA ASN A 377 -11.05 -10.29 28.17
C ASN A 377 -12.38 -9.66 27.71
N GLY A 378 -13.20 -10.45 27.01
CA GLY A 378 -14.53 -10.05 26.58
C GLY A 378 -14.53 -8.87 25.61
N LYS A 379 -13.55 -8.83 24.69
CA LYS A 379 -13.35 -7.79 23.68
C LYS A 379 -13.06 -6.41 24.28
N ARG A 380 -12.39 -6.40 25.44
CA ARG A 380 -11.72 -5.22 25.99
C ARG A 380 -10.27 -5.24 25.52
N TYR A 381 -9.90 -4.36 24.61
CA TYR A 381 -8.54 -4.28 24.10
C TYR A 381 -7.52 -3.92 25.20
N LEU A 382 -6.24 -4.17 24.95
CA LEU A 382 -5.16 -4.02 25.96
C LEU A 382 -5.40 -4.85 27.23
N THR A 383 -6.11 -5.96 27.11
CA THR A 383 -6.33 -6.95 28.17
C THR A 383 -6.14 -8.37 27.62
N TRP A 384 -6.03 -9.34 28.52
CA TRP A 384 -5.89 -10.76 28.20
C TRP A 384 -7.00 -11.55 28.88
N ASP A 385 -7.60 -12.51 28.19
CA ASP A 385 -8.49 -13.48 28.82
C ASP A 385 -7.68 -14.34 29.80
N SER A 386 -7.97 -14.25 31.09
CA SER A 386 -7.18 -14.92 32.13
C SER A 386 -7.40 -16.44 32.22
N HIS A 387 -8.40 -16.98 31.51
CA HIS A 387 -8.61 -18.42 31.40
C HIS A 387 -7.86 -19.02 30.21
N LEU A 388 -7.85 -18.33 29.07
CA LEU A 388 -7.19 -18.79 27.84
C LEU A 388 -5.71 -18.39 27.77
N PHE A 389 -5.37 -17.21 28.30
CA PHE A 389 -4.02 -16.63 28.30
C PHE A 389 -3.63 -16.17 29.72
N PRO A 390 -3.49 -17.11 30.70
CA PRO A 390 -3.15 -16.79 32.08
C PRO A 390 -1.72 -16.24 32.29
N LYS A 391 -0.80 -16.45 31.35
CA LYS A 391 0.63 -16.17 31.42
C LYS A 391 1.18 -15.56 30.12
N PRO A 392 0.61 -14.44 29.64
CA PRO A 392 0.94 -13.88 28.32
C PRO A 392 2.41 -13.45 28.18
N ILE A 393 3.06 -13.05 29.28
CA ILE A 393 4.49 -12.72 29.31
C ILE A 393 5.37 -13.96 29.09
N GLU A 394 5.04 -15.09 29.71
CA GLU A 394 5.77 -16.36 29.52
C GLU A 394 5.61 -16.84 28.07
N LEU A 395 4.38 -16.76 27.53
CA LEU A 395 4.08 -17.11 26.14
C LEU A 395 4.94 -16.32 25.15
N GLN A 396 4.93 -14.99 25.25
CA GLN A 396 5.68 -14.11 24.34
C GLN A 396 7.18 -14.36 24.42
N ASN A 397 7.74 -14.50 25.62
CA ASN A 397 9.17 -14.77 25.81
C ASN A 397 9.57 -16.14 25.27
N ASP A 398 8.70 -17.15 25.38
CA ASP A 398 8.94 -18.46 24.80
C ASP A 398 9.02 -18.38 23.26
N VAL A 399 8.04 -17.75 22.61
CA VAL A 399 8.06 -17.48 21.16
C VAL A 399 9.34 -16.70 20.77
N ALA A 400 9.66 -15.64 21.50
CA ALA A 400 10.83 -14.79 21.26
C ALA A 400 12.17 -15.52 21.39
N SER A 401 12.26 -16.56 22.22
CA SER A 401 13.47 -17.38 22.38
C SER A 401 13.92 -18.06 21.08
N ARG A 402 13.00 -18.24 20.12
CA ARG A 402 13.25 -18.80 18.79
C ARG A 402 13.43 -17.74 17.71
N GLY A 403 13.53 -16.47 18.12
CA GLY A 403 13.70 -15.31 17.24
C GLY A 403 12.45 -14.97 16.44
N ARG A 404 11.28 -15.14 17.08
CA ARG A 404 9.95 -14.83 16.56
C ARG A 404 9.32 -13.72 17.40
N GLU A 405 8.25 -13.13 16.91
CA GLU A 405 7.51 -12.08 17.60
C GLU A 405 6.01 -12.45 17.69
N THR A 406 5.29 -11.77 18.58
CA THR A 406 3.84 -11.95 18.73
C THR A 406 3.13 -10.68 18.27
N VAL A 407 1.95 -10.81 17.66
CA VAL A 407 1.06 -9.69 17.36
C VAL A 407 -0.30 -9.90 18.02
N THR A 408 -0.85 -8.86 18.64
CA THR A 408 -2.24 -8.84 19.14
C THR A 408 -3.07 -7.80 18.43
N ILE A 409 -4.34 -8.12 18.19
CA ILE A 409 -5.32 -7.19 17.63
C ILE A 409 -5.79 -6.15 18.67
N VAL A 410 -5.94 -4.91 18.24
CA VAL A 410 -6.39 -3.75 19.02
C VAL A 410 -7.19 -2.82 18.10
N ASP A 411 -8.52 -2.80 18.27
CA ASP A 411 -9.44 -2.05 17.40
C ASP A 411 -9.93 -0.74 18.04
N PRO A 412 -10.42 0.24 17.26
CA PRO A 412 -10.76 1.57 17.77
C PRO A 412 -12.05 1.65 18.60
N HIS A 413 -12.87 0.59 18.58
CA HIS A 413 -14.11 0.56 19.34
C HIS A 413 -13.87 0.11 20.79
N VAL A 414 -14.20 0.99 21.74
CA VAL A 414 -13.99 0.79 23.16
C VAL A 414 -15.29 0.32 23.81
N LYS A 415 -15.30 -0.90 24.34
CA LYS A 415 -16.44 -1.47 25.08
C LYS A 415 -16.92 -0.49 26.17
N ARG A 416 -18.23 -0.20 26.18
CA ARG A 416 -18.86 0.66 27.19
C ARG A 416 -19.05 -0.09 28.50
N ASP A 417 -18.01 -0.07 29.33
CA ASP A 417 -17.95 -0.76 30.61
C ASP A 417 -17.17 0.09 31.62
N HIS A 418 -17.83 0.54 32.68
CA HIS A 418 -17.21 1.40 33.71
C HIS A 418 -16.13 0.69 34.55
N SER A 419 -16.01 -0.64 34.47
CA SER A 419 -14.89 -1.38 35.07
C SER A 419 -13.66 -1.48 34.17
N TYR A 420 -13.79 -1.07 32.89
CA TYR A 420 -12.70 -1.07 31.93
C TYR A 420 -12.00 0.30 31.92
N TYR A 421 -10.73 0.32 32.33
CA TYR A 421 -10.00 1.56 32.56
C TYR A 421 -9.89 2.46 31.32
N ILE A 422 -9.68 1.90 30.12
CA ILE A 422 -9.63 2.67 28.87
C ILE A 422 -10.94 3.40 28.63
N PHE A 423 -12.08 2.74 28.85
CA PHE A 423 -13.38 3.37 28.71
C PHE A 423 -13.58 4.47 29.75
N GLN A 424 -13.25 4.19 31.00
CA GLN A 424 -13.40 5.13 32.10
C GLN A 424 -12.57 6.41 31.89
N GLU A 425 -11.28 6.26 31.54
CA GLU A 425 -10.36 7.37 31.28
C GLU A 425 -10.79 8.19 30.05
N ALA A 426 -11.08 7.53 28.93
CA ALA A 426 -11.49 8.21 27.71
C ALA A 426 -12.82 8.95 27.89
N GLN A 427 -13.76 8.39 28.65
CA GLN A 427 -15.01 9.06 28.97
C GLN A 427 -14.79 10.29 29.87
N SER A 428 -13.98 10.18 30.92
CA SER A 428 -13.75 11.30 31.84
C SER A 428 -13.05 12.49 31.18
N GLU A 429 -12.16 12.20 30.22
CA GLU A 429 -11.42 13.21 29.47
C GLU A 429 -12.15 13.69 28.21
N GLY A 430 -13.30 13.08 27.88
CA GLY A 430 -14.11 13.46 26.72
C GLY A 430 -13.50 13.08 25.37
N TYR A 431 -12.71 12.00 25.31
CA TYR A 431 -11.93 11.57 24.14
C TYR A 431 -12.71 10.79 23.08
N PHE A 432 -14.00 10.55 23.28
CA PHE A 432 -14.84 9.87 22.29
C PHE A 432 -15.43 10.82 21.24
N VAL A 433 -15.63 10.30 20.04
CA VAL A 433 -16.44 10.93 18.98
C VAL A 433 -17.82 11.29 19.54
N LYS A 434 -18.38 12.43 19.12
CA LYS A 434 -19.65 12.93 19.65
C LYS A 434 -20.79 12.75 18.67
N ASN A 435 -22.00 12.54 19.20
CA ASN A 435 -23.23 12.71 18.43
C ASN A 435 -23.57 14.21 18.25
N PRO A 436 -24.50 14.57 17.36
CA PRO A 436 -24.89 15.97 17.14
C PRO A 436 -25.43 16.70 18.38
N GLN A 437 -25.87 15.96 19.41
CA GLN A 437 -26.34 16.52 20.68
C GLN A 437 -25.21 16.72 21.72
N GLY A 438 -23.96 16.39 21.36
CA GLY A 438 -22.78 16.56 22.20
C GLY A 438 -22.46 15.41 23.16
N GLY A 439 -23.25 14.33 23.15
CA GLY A 439 -22.96 13.11 23.93
C GLY A 439 -21.95 12.20 23.24
N ASP A 440 -21.30 11.32 23.99
CA ASP A 440 -20.43 10.29 23.40
C ASP A 440 -21.23 9.42 22.42
N PHE A 441 -20.70 9.22 21.22
CA PHE A 441 -21.26 8.33 20.23
C PHE A 441 -21.27 6.89 20.75
N GLU A 442 -22.40 6.21 20.58
CA GLU A 442 -22.59 4.81 20.93
C GLU A 442 -22.98 4.02 19.68
N GLY A 443 -22.15 3.03 19.33
CA GLY A 443 -22.39 2.08 18.26
C GLY A 443 -22.20 0.63 18.75
N TRP A 444 -22.43 -0.34 17.88
CA TRP A 444 -22.23 -1.76 18.15
C TRP A 444 -21.08 -2.29 17.31
N CYS A 445 -20.20 -3.07 17.93
CA CYS A 445 -19.16 -3.85 17.25
C CYS A 445 -18.92 -5.16 18.03
N TRP A 446 -17.72 -5.74 17.98
CA TRP A 446 -17.40 -7.02 18.62
C TRP A 446 -17.76 -7.11 20.12
N PRO A 447 -17.52 -6.10 20.97
CA PRO A 447 -17.88 -6.18 22.38
C PRO A 447 -19.35 -5.83 22.67
N GLY A 448 -20.19 -5.62 21.63
CA GLY A 448 -21.52 -5.03 21.75
C GLY A 448 -21.46 -3.51 21.79
N SER A 449 -22.19 -2.90 22.73
CA SER A 449 -22.22 -1.44 22.93
C SER A 449 -20.81 -0.87 23.16
N SER A 450 -20.43 0.08 22.31
CA SER A 450 -19.07 0.63 22.18
C SER A 450 -19.08 2.13 21.91
N SER A 451 -18.07 2.83 22.41
CA SER A 451 -17.71 4.19 21.98
C SER A 451 -16.45 4.15 21.11
N TYR A 452 -16.19 5.19 20.33
CA TYR A 452 -15.04 5.24 19.42
C TYR A 452 -14.15 6.42 19.76
N LEU A 453 -12.85 6.18 19.88
CA LEU A 453 -11.87 7.23 20.16
C LEU A 453 -11.86 8.26 19.03
N ASP A 454 -11.89 9.55 19.36
CA ASP A 454 -11.76 10.62 18.37
C ASP A 454 -10.29 10.86 18.03
N VAL A 455 -9.71 9.95 17.26
CA VAL A 455 -8.30 10.02 16.84
C VAL A 455 -7.99 11.14 15.86
N THR A 456 -8.99 11.89 15.40
CA THR A 456 -8.73 13.15 14.67
C THR A 456 -8.09 14.19 15.60
N ASN A 457 -8.35 14.09 16.91
CA ASN A 457 -7.72 14.92 17.92
C ASN A 457 -6.27 14.45 18.20
N PRO A 458 -5.24 15.28 17.97
CA PRO A 458 -3.86 14.93 18.29
C PRO A 458 -3.64 14.60 19.77
N THR A 459 -4.41 15.21 20.69
CA THR A 459 -4.35 14.90 22.12
C THR A 459 -4.81 13.48 22.42
N VAL A 460 -5.87 13.01 21.73
CA VAL A 460 -6.37 11.65 21.89
C VAL A 460 -5.36 10.65 21.31
N ARG A 461 -4.74 10.94 20.17
CA ARG A 461 -3.66 10.10 19.63
C ARG A 461 -2.47 9.98 20.58
N ALA A 462 -2.04 11.10 21.18
CA ALA A 462 -0.94 11.10 22.14
C ALA A 462 -1.29 10.33 23.43
N TRP A 463 -2.53 10.46 23.94
CA TRP A 463 -2.99 9.64 25.07
C TRP A 463 -3.08 8.16 24.70
N TRP A 464 -3.55 7.83 23.49
CA TRP A 464 -3.64 6.47 23.00
C TRP A 464 -2.26 5.83 22.86
N ALA A 465 -1.28 6.56 22.32
CA ALA A 465 0.11 6.14 22.23
C ALA A 465 0.68 5.73 23.61
N GLN A 466 0.36 6.46 24.67
CA GLN A 466 0.81 6.15 26.04
C GLN A 466 0.25 4.82 26.58
N GLN A 467 -0.90 4.35 26.07
CA GLN A 467 -1.51 3.10 26.55
C GLN A 467 -0.71 1.85 26.16
N PHE A 468 0.22 1.97 25.21
CA PHE A 468 1.11 0.88 24.77
C PHE A 468 2.38 0.75 25.61
N ALA A 469 2.61 1.62 26.60
CA ALA A 469 3.70 1.44 27.56
C ALA A 469 3.56 0.10 28.31
N LEU A 470 4.67 -0.57 28.62
CA LEU A 470 4.67 -1.92 29.21
C LEU A 470 3.96 -2.00 30.57
N ASP A 471 3.94 -0.90 31.33
CA ASP A 471 3.24 -0.79 32.62
C ASP A 471 1.73 -0.53 32.46
N LYS A 472 1.30 0.00 31.30
CA LYS A 472 -0.10 0.24 30.94
C LYS A 472 -0.73 -0.98 30.26
N TYR A 473 -0.12 -1.50 29.20
CA TYR A 473 -0.55 -2.74 28.57
C TYR A 473 0.02 -3.94 29.32
N GLN A 474 -0.55 -4.21 30.49
CA GLN A 474 -0.14 -5.32 31.35
C GLN A 474 -0.24 -6.66 30.61
N GLY A 475 0.83 -7.46 30.71
CA GLY A 475 0.96 -8.72 29.99
C GLY A 475 1.70 -8.61 28.66
N SER A 476 1.95 -7.40 28.14
CA SER A 476 2.80 -7.18 26.96
C SER A 476 4.30 -7.21 27.28
N THR A 477 5.12 -7.44 26.26
CA THR A 477 6.60 -7.41 26.30
C THR A 477 7.14 -6.58 25.13
N GLU A 478 8.47 -6.39 25.07
CA GLU A 478 9.12 -5.76 23.89
C GLU A 478 8.92 -6.56 22.60
N HIS A 479 8.54 -7.84 22.70
CA HIS A 479 8.29 -8.77 21.58
C HIS A 479 6.83 -8.77 21.09
N LEU A 480 5.99 -7.85 21.60
CA LEU A 480 4.59 -7.72 21.20
C LEU A 480 4.37 -6.53 20.29
N TYR A 481 3.85 -6.78 19.10
CA TYR A 481 3.45 -5.76 18.13
C TYR A 481 1.95 -5.80 17.89
N ILE A 482 1.42 -4.87 17.08
CA ILE A 482 -0.02 -4.59 17.07
C ILE A 482 -0.64 -4.78 15.69
N TRP A 483 -1.90 -5.18 15.69
CA TRP A 483 -2.78 -5.17 14.53
C TRP A 483 -3.97 -4.26 14.84
N ASN A 484 -4.17 -3.22 14.03
CA ASN A 484 -5.38 -2.42 14.04
C ASN A 484 -6.33 -2.92 12.96
N ASP A 485 -7.45 -3.50 13.38
CA ASP A 485 -8.56 -3.84 12.50
C ASP A 485 -9.75 -2.91 12.74
N MET A 486 -10.79 -3.05 11.94
CA MET A 486 -12.10 -2.39 12.13
C MET A 486 -12.00 -0.86 12.18
N ASN A 487 -10.96 -0.28 11.57
CA ASN A 487 -10.56 1.12 11.72
C ASN A 487 -11.01 2.02 10.58
N GLU A 488 -11.98 1.59 9.78
CA GLU A 488 -12.65 2.43 8.78
C GLU A 488 -13.26 3.72 9.35
N PRO A 489 -14.03 3.73 10.48
CA PRO A 489 -14.31 2.68 11.48
C PRO A 489 -15.53 1.81 11.16
N SER A 490 -15.43 0.51 11.46
CA SER A 490 -16.54 -0.44 11.34
C SER A 490 -17.52 -0.28 12.50
N VAL A 491 -18.81 -0.12 12.17
CA VAL A 491 -19.92 0.03 13.11
C VAL A 491 -21.09 -0.85 12.65
N PHE A 492 -21.30 -2.00 13.27
CA PHE A 492 -22.25 -3.03 12.79
C PHE A 492 -23.70 -2.56 12.67
N ASN A 493 -24.10 -1.60 13.51
CA ASN A 493 -25.43 -1.02 13.48
C ASN A 493 -25.44 0.41 12.90
N GLY A 494 -24.40 0.80 12.17
CA GLY A 494 -24.29 2.07 11.47
C GLY A 494 -24.69 1.98 9.99
N PRO A 495 -24.90 3.11 9.31
CA PRO A 495 -25.11 3.12 7.86
C PRO A 495 -23.89 2.55 7.15
N GLU A 496 -24.11 1.62 6.22
CA GLU A 496 -23.02 1.01 5.42
C GLU A 496 -21.94 0.36 6.29
N ILE A 497 -22.30 -0.06 7.51
CA ILE A 497 -21.38 -0.64 8.49
C ILE A 497 -20.28 0.35 8.94
N THR A 498 -20.57 1.66 8.93
CA THR A 498 -19.66 2.69 9.45
C THR A 498 -20.40 3.78 10.24
N MET A 499 -19.66 4.77 10.72
CA MET A 499 -20.17 5.92 11.46
C MET A 499 -21.17 6.75 10.64
N GLN A 500 -22.13 7.38 11.36
CA GLN A 500 -23.05 8.35 10.76
C GLN A 500 -22.27 9.60 10.32
N LYS A 501 -22.67 10.19 9.19
CA LYS A 501 -21.96 11.32 8.59
C LYS A 501 -21.95 12.60 9.43
N ASP A 502 -22.98 12.82 10.23
CA ASP A 502 -23.16 14.01 11.06
C ASP A 502 -22.62 13.85 12.49
N LEU A 503 -21.88 12.78 12.79
CA LEU A 503 -21.09 12.71 14.03
C LEU A 503 -20.03 13.80 14.03
N ILE A 504 -19.71 14.29 15.23
CA ILE A 504 -18.83 15.44 15.42
C ILE A 504 -17.48 14.99 15.98
N HIS A 505 -16.43 15.45 15.29
CA HIS A 505 -15.04 15.23 15.62
C HIS A 505 -14.37 16.52 16.12
N HIS A 506 -13.11 16.40 16.54
CA HIS A 506 -12.25 17.50 16.93
C HIS A 506 -12.27 18.65 15.92
N GLY A 507 -12.28 19.89 16.42
CA GLY A 507 -12.41 21.07 15.57
C GLY A 507 -13.84 21.36 15.09
N ASN A 508 -14.84 20.62 15.61
CA ASN A 508 -16.26 20.75 15.22
C ASN A 508 -16.47 20.49 13.71
N VAL A 509 -15.80 19.45 13.21
CA VAL A 509 -15.94 18.95 11.84
C VAL A 509 -16.83 17.70 11.85
N GLU A 510 -17.56 17.48 10.76
CA GLU A 510 -18.43 16.31 10.63
C GLU A 510 -17.61 15.08 10.26
N HIS A 511 -18.12 13.90 10.57
CA HIS A 511 -17.50 12.64 10.16
C HIS A 511 -17.33 12.55 8.64
N ARG A 512 -18.27 13.13 7.86
CA ARG A 512 -18.16 13.19 6.38
C ARG A 512 -16.87 13.86 5.89
N ASP A 513 -16.30 14.78 6.66
CA ASP A 513 -15.11 15.54 6.27
C ASP A 513 -13.81 14.76 6.47
N VAL A 514 -13.81 13.86 7.45
CA VAL A 514 -12.61 13.19 7.99
C VAL A 514 -12.67 11.68 7.91
N HIS A 515 -13.75 11.10 7.37
CA HIS A 515 -14.01 9.67 7.35
C HIS A 515 -12.79 8.86 6.87
N ASN A 516 -12.25 9.17 5.69
CA ASN A 516 -11.13 8.41 5.13
C ASN A 516 -9.81 8.61 5.91
N LEU A 517 -9.69 9.61 6.80
CA LEU A 517 -8.52 9.82 7.65
C LEU A 517 -8.56 9.04 8.95
N TYR A 518 -9.73 8.60 9.41
CA TYR A 518 -9.90 7.98 10.72
C TYR A 518 -8.94 6.79 10.89
N GLY A 519 -8.89 5.89 9.90
CA GLY A 519 -8.02 4.71 9.91
C GLY A 519 -6.54 5.06 9.99
N LEU A 520 -6.07 6.02 9.18
CA LEU A 520 -4.70 6.52 9.20
C LEU A 520 -4.34 7.07 10.60
N PHE A 521 -5.21 7.89 11.19
CA PHE A 521 -4.94 8.48 12.50
C PHE A 521 -4.91 7.46 13.63
N TYR A 522 -5.76 6.45 13.59
CA TYR A 522 -5.72 5.35 14.54
C TYR A 522 -4.41 4.56 14.43
N HIS A 523 -4.04 4.21 13.20
CA HIS A 523 -2.78 3.52 12.88
C HIS A 523 -1.55 4.31 13.35
N MET A 524 -1.55 5.63 13.11
CA MET A 524 -0.50 6.54 13.58
C MET A 524 -0.37 6.55 15.10
N GLY A 525 -1.47 6.69 15.83
CA GLY A 525 -1.44 6.73 17.30
C GLY A 525 -0.88 5.43 17.91
N THR A 526 -1.25 4.28 17.35
CA THR A 526 -0.69 2.99 17.76
C THR A 526 0.80 2.86 17.41
N ALA A 527 1.21 3.25 16.21
CA ALA A 527 2.63 3.20 15.81
C ALA A 527 3.50 4.17 16.64
N GLU A 528 2.98 5.34 16.99
CA GLU A 528 3.62 6.27 17.92
C GLU A 528 3.78 5.64 19.30
N GLY A 529 2.76 4.93 19.80
CA GLY A 529 2.83 4.21 21.06
C GLY A 529 3.94 3.16 21.11
N LEU A 530 4.06 2.34 20.05
CA LEU A 530 5.14 1.36 19.95
C LEU A 530 6.52 2.04 19.81
N THR A 531 6.59 3.16 19.10
CA THR A 531 7.82 3.96 18.97
C THR A 531 8.27 4.50 20.33
N LEU A 532 7.34 5.09 21.11
CA LEU A 532 7.61 5.60 22.46
C LEU A 532 8.06 4.47 23.39
N ARG A 533 7.37 3.33 23.36
CA ARG A 533 7.78 2.12 24.10
C ARG A 533 9.19 1.69 23.71
N GLY A 534 9.52 1.70 22.42
CA GLY A 534 10.86 1.38 21.92
C GLY A 534 11.94 2.28 22.49
N TYR A 535 11.72 3.60 22.52
CA TYR A 535 12.66 4.55 23.13
C TYR A 535 12.79 4.38 24.64
N GLN A 536 11.69 4.04 25.33
CA GLN A 536 11.72 3.74 26.77
C GLN A 536 12.53 2.48 27.08
N THR A 537 12.42 1.44 26.25
CA THR A 537 13.08 0.14 26.47
C THR A 537 14.53 0.13 25.98
N HIS A 538 14.84 0.78 24.85
CA HIS A 538 16.13 0.67 24.17
C HIS A 538 16.93 1.98 24.08
N GLY A 539 16.50 3.02 24.80
CA GLY A 539 17.19 4.31 24.82
C GLY A 539 17.17 4.99 23.45
N GLU A 540 18.25 5.68 23.08
CA GLU A 540 18.30 6.52 21.87
C GLU A 540 18.20 5.75 20.53
N ASP A 541 18.44 4.44 20.54
CA ASP A 541 18.25 3.59 19.36
C ASP A 541 16.76 3.40 19.06
N GLY A 542 15.92 3.39 20.11
CA GLY A 542 14.50 3.09 20.00
C GLY A 542 14.23 1.72 19.37
N ASP A 543 12.98 1.53 18.94
CA ASP A 543 12.55 0.35 18.19
C ASP A 543 11.49 0.76 17.17
N ARG A 544 11.63 0.30 15.92
CA ARG A 544 10.70 0.68 14.86
C ARG A 544 9.34 0.03 15.12
N PRO A 545 8.23 0.75 14.91
CA PRO A 545 6.91 0.14 15.11
C PRO A 545 6.65 -0.91 14.01
N PHE A 546 5.93 -1.96 14.38
CA PHE A 546 5.16 -2.77 13.42
C PHE A 546 3.71 -2.71 13.85
N VAL A 547 2.89 -2.12 13.00
CA VAL A 547 1.44 -2.06 13.18
C VAL A 547 0.80 -2.37 11.84
N LEU A 548 0.05 -3.46 11.73
CA LEU A 548 -0.77 -3.72 10.54
C LEU A 548 -2.08 -2.96 10.66
N SER A 549 -2.56 -2.35 9.57
CA SER A 549 -3.84 -1.64 9.55
C SER A 549 -4.74 -2.09 8.40
N ARG A 550 -6.07 -2.11 8.61
CA ARG A 550 -7.04 -2.40 7.54
C ARG A 550 -7.35 -1.16 6.73
N ALA A 551 -7.87 -0.13 7.40
CA ALA A 551 -8.19 1.14 6.78
C ALA A 551 -6.98 2.07 6.68
N PHE A 552 -6.85 2.77 5.56
CA PHE A 552 -5.71 3.62 5.27
C PHE A 552 -6.08 4.84 4.42
N PHE A 553 -5.14 5.78 4.38
CA PHE A 553 -5.20 6.95 3.51
C PHE A 553 -3.80 7.26 2.93
N SER A 554 -3.71 8.31 2.12
CA SER A 554 -2.41 8.85 1.70
C SER A 554 -1.57 9.23 2.94
N GLY A 555 -0.33 8.71 3.02
CA GLY A 555 0.56 8.91 4.17
C GLY A 555 0.74 7.67 5.06
N THR A 556 -0.13 6.66 4.97
CA THR A 556 -0.02 5.40 5.73
C THR A 556 1.31 4.68 5.52
N GLN A 557 1.97 4.87 4.37
CA GLN A 557 3.26 4.24 4.08
C GLN A 557 4.37 4.61 5.07
N ARG A 558 4.23 5.75 5.76
CA ARG A 558 5.19 6.19 6.80
C ARG A 558 4.93 5.55 8.16
N VAL A 559 3.84 4.81 8.30
CA VAL A 559 3.33 4.28 9.56
C VAL A 559 3.58 2.78 9.63
N GLY A 560 3.08 2.02 8.66
CA GLY A 560 3.20 0.57 8.66
C GLY A 560 2.51 -0.12 7.49
N PRO A 561 2.47 -1.46 7.50
CA PRO A 561 1.82 -2.23 6.45
C PRO A 561 0.30 -2.18 6.52
N ILE A 562 -0.32 -2.56 5.39
CA ILE A 562 -1.75 -2.89 5.29
C ILE A 562 -1.94 -4.26 4.65
N TRP A 563 -3.18 -4.77 4.68
CA TRP A 563 -3.57 -5.91 3.86
C TRP A 563 -4.94 -5.67 3.21
N THR A 564 -5.26 -6.46 2.18
CA THR A 564 -6.46 -6.27 1.36
C THR A 564 -7.78 -6.77 1.98
N GLY A 565 -7.87 -6.75 3.31
CA GLY A 565 -9.00 -7.21 4.10
C GLY A 565 -9.44 -8.65 3.81
N ASP A 566 -10.74 -8.89 3.96
CA ASP A 566 -11.36 -10.20 4.09
C ASP A 566 -11.65 -10.84 2.73
N ASN A 567 -10.58 -11.31 2.08
CA ASN A 567 -10.65 -11.99 0.78
C ASN A 567 -11.22 -13.43 0.88
N THR A 568 -11.52 -14.06 -0.26
CA THR A 568 -12.10 -15.41 -0.31
C THR A 568 -11.08 -16.47 -0.73
N ALA A 569 -11.19 -17.69 -0.19
CA ALA A 569 -10.39 -18.86 -0.54
C ALA A 569 -10.76 -19.44 -1.91
N ASP A 570 -10.54 -18.64 -2.97
CA ASP A 570 -10.74 -19.06 -4.35
C ASP A 570 -9.68 -18.49 -5.32
N TRP A 571 -9.67 -19.00 -6.54
CA TRP A 571 -8.70 -18.66 -7.58
C TRP A 571 -8.84 -17.23 -8.13
N LYS A 572 -10.03 -16.63 -8.06
CA LYS A 572 -10.24 -15.25 -8.52
C LYS A 572 -9.67 -14.26 -7.52
N HIS A 573 -9.86 -14.50 -6.22
CA HIS A 573 -9.22 -13.71 -5.16
C HIS A 573 -7.70 -13.89 -5.13
N LEU A 574 -7.20 -15.10 -5.45
CA LEU A 574 -5.77 -15.28 -5.74
C LEU A 574 -5.31 -14.37 -6.88
N ALA A 575 -6.02 -14.36 -8.01
CA ALA A 575 -5.65 -13.57 -9.18
C ALA A 575 -5.74 -12.05 -8.94
N VAL A 576 -6.83 -11.56 -8.34
CA VAL A 576 -7.07 -10.12 -8.13
C VAL A 576 -6.14 -9.51 -7.07
N SER A 577 -5.51 -10.34 -6.22
CA SER A 577 -4.50 -9.84 -5.28
C SER A 577 -3.34 -9.11 -5.98
N ILE A 578 -2.95 -9.53 -7.19
CA ILE A 578 -1.85 -8.89 -7.93
C ILE A 578 -2.22 -7.45 -8.35
N PRO A 579 -3.30 -7.19 -9.10
CA PRO A 579 -3.65 -5.83 -9.49
C PRO A 579 -3.94 -4.91 -8.29
N MET A 580 -4.49 -5.45 -7.19
CA MET A 580 -4.67 -4.67 -5.94
C MET A 580 -3.34 -4.21 -5.36
N LEU A 581 -2.37 -5.13 -5.19
CA LEU A 581 -1.04 -4.81 -4.65
C LEU A 581 -0.22 -3.91 -5.58
N LEU A 582 -0.37 -4.08 -6.90
CA LEU A 582 0.24 -3.18 -7.87
C LEU A 582 -0.34 -1.77 -7.78
N SER A 583 -1.66 -1.63 -7.63
CA SER A 583 -2.33 -0.34 -7.45
C SER A 583 -1.81 0.39 -6.20
N LEU A 584 -1.80 -0.30 -5.06
CA LEU A 584 -1.26 0.21 -3.80
C LEU A 584 0.21 0.63 -3.93
N GLY A 585 1.03 -0.20 -4.59
CA GLY A 585 2.44 0.09 -4.83
C GLY A 585 2.66 1.36 -5.65
N VAL A 586 1.96 1.52 -6.79
CA VAL A 586 2.11 2.72 -7.65
C VAL A 586 1.43 3.97 -7.10
N THR A 587 0.67 3.86 -6.00
CA THR A 587 0.17 5.00 -5.24
C THR A 587 0.88 5.17 -3.90
N GLY A 588 2.12 4.67 -3.81
CA GLY A 588 3.04 4.94 -2.71
C GLY A 588 2.83 4.13 -1.42
N LEU A 589 1.98 3.09 -1.43
CA LEU A 589 1.78 2.17 -0.29
C LEU A 589 2.28 0.75 -0.60
N PRO A 590 3.60 0.57 -0.81
CA PRO A 590 4.15 -0.71 -1.25
C PRO A 590 4.25 -1.77 -0.16
N PHE A 591 4.08 -1.44 1.13
CA PHE A 591 4.09 -2.44 2.20
C PHE A 591 2.69 -3.04 2.37
N SER A 592 2.24 -3.80 1.39
CA SER A 592 0.90 -4.37 1.32
C SER A 592 0.92 -5.87 0.99
N GLY A 593 -0.16 -6.58 1.33
CA GLY A 593 -0.32 -8.01 1.10
C GLY A 593 -1.79 -8.44 1.08
N ALA A 594 -2.05 -9.69 0.71
CA ALA A 594 -3.37 -10.31 0.79
C ALA A 594 -3.27 -11.58 1.64
N ASP A 595 -4.34 -11.95 2.34
CA ASP A 595 -4.34 -13.14 3.19
C ASP A 595 -4.16 -14.41 2.38
N VAL A 596 -3.09 -15.13 2.68
CA VAL A 596 -2.67 -16.34 1.96
C VAL A 596 -3.62 -17.47 2.30
N GLY A 597 -4.21 -18.04 1.25
CA GLY A 597 -5.25 -19.07 1.34
C GLY A 597 -6.68 -18.53 1.41
N GLY A 598 -6.87 -17.20 1.48
CA GLY A 598 -8.17 -16.54 1.48
C GLY A 598 -8.90 -16.60 2.84
N PHE A 599 -9.31 -15.46 3.39
CA PHE A 599 -9.92 -15.36 4.71
C PHE A 599 -11.20 -16.22 4.84
N PHE A 600 -12.16 -16.04 3.93
CA PHE A 600 -13.40 -16.84 3.89
C PHE A 600 -13.23 -18.16 3.14
N GLY A 601 -13.89 -19.22 3.61
CA GLY A 601 -13.90 -20.52 2.94
C GLY A 601 -12.66 -21.40 3.23
N ASN A 602 -12.62 -22.58 2.60
CA ASN A 602 -11.56 -23.57 2.81
C ASN A 602 -10.84 -23.85 1.49
N PRO A 603 -9.58 -23.41 1.31
CA PRO A 603 -8.83 -23.71 0.10
C PRO A 603 -8.49 -25.20 0.03
N ASP A 604 -8.42 -25.77 -1.17
CA ASP A 604 -7.85 -27.10 -1.37
C ASP A 604 -6.31 -27.05 -1.34
N ALA A 605 -5.68 -28.23 -1.37
CA ALA A 605 -4.22 -28.36 -1.33
C ALA A 605 -3.52 -27.69 -2.53
N GLU A 606 -4.19 -27.59 -3.69
CA GLU A 606 -3.64 -26.94 -4.87
C GLU A 606 -3.62 -25.42 -4.67
N LEU A 607 -4.77 -24.85 -4.30
CA LEU A 607 -4.94 -23.42 -4.09
C LEU A 607 -4.03 -22.89 -2.98
N ILE A 608 -3.98 -23.54 -1.81
CA ILE A 608 -3.10 -23.08 -0.72
C ILE A 608 -1.61 -23.15 -1.11
N THR A 609 -1.24 -24.13 -1.93
CA THR A 609 0.12 -24.24 -2.46
C THR A 609 0.41 -23.08 -3.42
N ARG A 610 -0.46 -22.82 -4.40
CA ARG A 610 -0.29 -21.70 -5.34
C ARG A 610 -0.31 -20.35 -4.66
N TRP A 611 -1.13 -20.18 -3.63
CA TRP A 611 -1.17 -18.95 -2.86
C TRP A 611 0.12 -18.73 -2.07
N ASN A 612 0.71 -19.77 -1.48
CA ASN A 612 2.03 -19.63 -0.84
C ASN A 612 3.14 -19.33 -1.86
N GLN A 613 3.08 -19.93 -3.05
CA GLN A 613 4.01 -19.64 -4.14
C GLN A 613 3.94 -18.17 -4.60
N LEU A 614 2.74 -17.60 -4.70
CA LEU A 614 2.56 -16.18 -5.00
C LEU A 614 2.91 -15.28 -3.81
N GLY A 615 2.39 -15.59 -2.61
CA GLY A 615 2.56 -14.81 -1.39
C GLY A 615 4.02 -14.67 -0.94
N THR A 616 4.88 -15.62 -1.33
CA THR A 616 6.35 -15.52 -1.24
C THR A 616 6.88 -14.17 -1.73
N TYR A 617 6.24 -13.58 -2.74
CA TYR A 617 6.65 -12.34 -3.40
C TYR A 617 5.82 -11.12 -2.99
N TYR A 618 4.87 -11.23 -2.06
CA TYR A 618 4.16 -10.08 -1.51
C TYR A 618 5.05 -9.27 -0.55
N PRO A 619 5.02 -7.93 -0.57
CA PRO A 619 5.72 -7.13 0.42
C PRO A 619 5.34 -7.49 1.87
N PHE A 620 4.05 -7.66 2.15
CA PHE A 620 3.53 -8.23 3.41
C PHE A 620 3.01 -9.66 3.18
N PHE A 621 3.50 -10.64 3.94
CA PHE A 621 3.22 -12.07 3.70
C PHE A 621 2.61 -12.75 4.94
N ARG A 622 1.28 -12.88 4.96
CA ARG A 622 0.51 -13.46 6.08
C ARG A 622 -0.45 -14.55 5.61
N GLY A 623 -0.44 -15.69 6.29
CA GLY A 623 -1.56 -16.64 6.27
C GLY A 623 -2.55 -16.29 7.38
N HIS A 624 -3.81 -16.05 7.03
CA HIS A 624 -4.90 -15.74 7.96
C HIS A 624 -6.21 -16.35 7.47
N ALA A 625 -7.14 -16.63 8.38
CA ALA A 625 -8.36 -17.42 8.14
C ALA A 625 -9.51 -17.02 9.07
N HIS A 626 -10.74 -17.02 8.55
CA HIS A 626 -11.97 -16.74 9.29
C HIS A 626 -12.29 -17.81 10.35
N LEU A 627 -13.10 -17.45 11.36
CA LEU A 627 -13.46 -18.29 12.50
C LEU A 627 -14.01 -19.67 12.11
N GLU A 628 -14.90 -19.71 11.11
CA GLU A 628 -15.61 -20.92 10.69
C GLU A 628 -14.79 -21.84 9.77
N THR A 629 -13.56 -21.47 9.45
CA THR A 629 -12.69 -22.26 8.58
C THR A 629 -12.03 -23.42 9.33
N GLN A 630 -11.70 -24.47 8.59
CA GLN A 630 -10.83 -25.54 9.10
C GLN A 630 -9.44 -24.99 9.44
N ARG A 631 -8.75 -25.67 10.35
CA ARG A 631 -7.33 -25.40 10.60
C ARG A 631 -6.54 -25.66 9.34
N ARG A 632 -5.64 -24.75 9.01
CA ARG A 632 -4.87 -24.77 7.76
C ARG A 632 -3.45 -24.27 7.92
N GLU A 633 -2.85 -24.51 9.09
CA GLU A 633 -1.40 -24.43 9.23
C GLU A 633 -0.73 -25.28 8.14
N PRO A 634 0.40 -24.83 7.55
CA PRO A 634 0.91 -25.34 6.29
C PRO A 634 1.07 -26.87 6.17
N TRP A 635 1.32 -27.57 7.28
CA TRP A 635 1.53 -29.01 7.31
C TRP A 635 0.25 -29.86 7.27
N LEU A 636 -0.92 -29.25 7.49
CA LEU A 636 -2.20 -29.96 7.58
C LEU A 636 -2.73 -30.47 6.24
N PHE A 637 -2.15 -30.02 5.12
CA PHE A 637 -2.51 -30.48 3.77
C PHE A 637 -1.79 -31.77 3.34
N GLY A 638 -0.86 -32.26 4.16
CA GLY A 638 -0.09 -33.48 3.88
C GLY A 638 0.92 -33.34 2.74
N GLU A 639 1.73 -34.37 2.54
CA GLU A 639 2.68 -34.40 1.42
C GLU A 639 1.96 -34.76 0.10
N PRO A 640 2.35 -34.16 -1.05
CA PRO A 640 3.50 -33.28 -1.24
C PRO A 640 3.24 -31.77 -1.00
N ALA A 641 2.02 -31.37 -0.58
CA ALA A 641 1.69 -29.96 -0.40
C ALA A 641 2.56 -29.29 0.69
N THR A 642 2.77 -29.97 1.82
CA THR A 642 3.64 -29.49 2.91
C THR A 642 5.05 -29.15 2.41
N SER A 643 5.69 -30.03 1.63
CA SER A 643 7.02 -29.77 1.06
C SER A 643 7.03 -28.60 0.08
N ARG A 644 5.99 -28.45 -0.74
CA ARG A 644 5.86 -27.32 -1.69
C ARG A 644 5.68 -25.99 -0.99
N ILE A 645 4.83 -25.94 0.03
CA ILE A 645 4.61 -24.73 0.83
C ILE A 645 5.89 -24.37 1.58
N ARG A 646 6.56 -25.35 2.20
CA ARG A 646 7.88 -25.16 2.84
C ARG A 646 8.91 -24.60 1.88
N ALA A 647 8.94 -25.10 0.64
CA ALA A 647 9.85 -24.64 -0.40
C ALA A 647 9.58 -23.17 -0.77
N ALA A 648 8.32 -22.79 -0.98
CA ALA A 648 7.91 -21.42 -1.26
C ALA A 648 8.28 -20.46 -0.10
N ILE A 649 7.92 -20.81 1.13
CA ILE A 649 8.27 -20.00 2.30
C ILE A 649 9.79 -19.89 2.45
N ARG A 650 10.56 -20.97 2.30
CA ARG A 650 12.04 -20.91 2.32
C ARG A 650 12.63 -20.00 1.23
N GLU A 651 11.98 -19.88 0.07
CA GLU A 651 12.40 -18.95 -0.99
C GLU A 651 12.28 -17.49 -0.53
N ARG A 652 11.19 -17.14 0.17
CA ARG A 652 11.02 -15.81 0.80
C ARG A 652 12.19 -15.49 1.73
N TYR A 653 12.54 -16.40 2.61
CA TYR A 653 13.67 -16.23 3.54
C TYR A 653 15.03 -16.17 2.82
N ALA A 654 15.16 -16.84 1.67
CA ALA A 654 16.36 -16.74 0.87
C ALA A 654 16.50 -15.37 0.17
N LEU A 655 15.38 -14.78 -0.25
CA LEU A 655 15.31 -13.46 -0.87
C LEU A 655 15.26 -12.29 0.12
N MET A 656 15.23 -12.57 1.43
CA MET A 656 15.16 -11.54 2.48
C MET A 656 16.16 -10.38 2.30
N PRO A 657 17.45 -10.60 1.97
CA PRO A 657 18.38 -9.49 1.73
C PRO A 657 17.97 -8.57 0.57
N TYR A 658 17.46 -9.16 -0.52
CA TYR A 658 16.99 -8.40 -1.67
C TYR A 658 15.72 -7.62 -1.33
N ILE A 659 14.71 -8.27 -0.74
CA ILE A 659 13.44 -7.62 -0.39
C ILE A 659 13.68 -6.48 0.62
N TYR A 660 14.52 -6.70 1.63
CA TYR A 660 14.85 -5.67 2.62
C TYR A 660 15.58 -4.47 1.98
N THR A 661 16.40 -4.72 0.96
CA THR A 661 17.03 -3.66 0.16
C THR A 661 16.00 -2.88 -0.66
N LEU A 662 14.97 -3.53 -1.19
CA LEU A 662 13.87 -2.82 -1.87
C LEU A 662 13.07 -1.93 -0.92
N PHE A 663 12.88 -2.33 0.35
CA PHE A 663 12.31 -1.45 1.37
C PHE A 663 13.19 -0.22 1.61
N ARG A 664 14.52 -0.36 1.54
CA ARG A 664 15.42 0.80 1.58
C ARG A 664 15.24 1.71 0.37
N HIS A 665 15.04 1.17 -0.83
CA HIS A 665 14.72 1.97 -2.01
C HIS A 665 13.41 2.73 -1.84
N ALA A 666 12.36 2.07 -1.33
CA ALA A 666 11.08 2.68 -1.01
C ALA A 666 11.22 3.78 0.05
N ASN A 667 12.05 3.56 1.07
CA ASN A 667 12.31 4.53 2.15
C ASN A 667 13.10 5.77 1.70
N ILE A 668 13.90 5.67 0.64
CA ILE A 668 14.65 6.82 0.10
C ILE A 668 13.86 7.55 -0.99
N SER A 669 13.14 6.81 -1.84
CA SER A 669 12.65 7.34 -3.12
C SER A 669 11.15 7.13 -3.37
N GLY A 670 10.44 6.42 -2.49
CA GLY A 670 9.04 6.08 -2.68
C GLY A 670 8.78 5.00 -3.74
N GLN A 671 9.82 4.36 -4.28
CA GLN A 671 9.66 3.36 -5.33
C GLN A 671 8.84 2.14 -4.85
N PRO A 672 7.99 1.56 -5.72
CA PRO A 672 7.25 0.35 -5.39
C PRO A 672 8.18 -0.86 -5.25
N ILE A 673 7.80 -1.79 -4.38
CA ILE A 673 8.49 -3.07 -4.18
C ILE A 673 8.02 -4.08 -5.23
N MET A 674 6.70 -4.29 -5.34
CA MET A 674 6.09 -4.91 -6.52
C MET A 674 5.85 -3.85 -7.58
N ARG A 675 6.36 -4.07 -8.80
CA ARG A 675 6.33 -3.12 -9.92
C ARG A 675 5.57 -3.72 -11.09
N PRO A 676 4.63 -2.98 -11.69
CA PRO A 676 4.04 -3.41 -12.95
C PRO A 676 5.11 -3.35 -14.05
N LEU A 677 4.98 -4.16 -15.08
CA LEU A 677 6.03 -4.29 -16.12
C LEU A 677 6.32 -2.95 -16.80
N TRP A 678 5.30 -2.11 -17.04
CA TRP A 678 5.47 -0.79 -17.65
C TRP A 678 6.31 0.18 -16.79
N PHE A 679 6.46 -0.07 -15.48
CA PHE A 679 7.32 0.75 -14.62
C PHE A 679 8.79 0.62 -15.02
N GLU A 680 9.24 -0.61 -15.31
CA GLU A 680 10.61 -0.93 -15.73
C GLU A 680 10.81 -0.87 -17.25
N PHE A 681 9.71 -0.93 -18.00
CA PHE A 681 9.69 -0.89 -19.47
C PHE A 681 8.69 0.17 -19.99
N PRO A 682 8.90 1.47 -19.69
CA PRO A 682 7.92 2.54 -19.91
C PRO A 682 7.62 2.84 -21.39
N ASP A 683 8.46 2.37 -22.31
CA ASP A 683 8.26 2.56 -23.75
C ASP A 683 7.58 1.34 -24.43
N ALA A 684 7.37 0.24 -23.70
CA ALA A 684 6.77 -0.99 -24.21
C ALA A 684 5.24 -0.98 -24.02
N LYS A 685 4.53 -0.31 -24.94
CA LYS A 685 3.07 -0.13 -24.90
C LYS A 685 2.30 -1.45 -24.72
N GLU A 686 2.80 -2.55 -25.27
CA GLU A 686 2.21 -3.87 -25.13
C GLU A 686 2.16 -4.39 -23.69
N LEU A 687 2.90 -3.78 -22.74
CA LEU A 687 2.95 -4.21 -21.34
C LEU A 687 2.00 -3.42 -20.43
N PHE A 688 1.34 -2.37 -20.94
CA PHE A 688 0.55 -1.44 -20.12
C PHE A 688 -0.70 -2.08 -19.51
N HIS A 689 -1.15 -3.21 -20.05
CA HIS A 689 -2.32 -3.96 -19.57
C HIS A 689 -1.95 -5.20 -18.76
N VAL A 690 -0.66 -5.53 -18.61
CA VAL A 690 -0.24 -6.75 -17.92
C VAL A 690 -0.44 -6.56 -16.41
N GLU A 691 -1.22 -7.46 -15.83
CA GLU A 691 -1.59 -7.44 -14.41
C GLU A 691 -1.53 -8.82 -13.73
N ASP A 692 -1.24 -9.87 -14.50
CA ASP A 692 -1.05 -11.25 -14.02
C ASP A 692 0.42 -11.57 -13.69
N SER A 693 1.31 -10.63 -13.98
CA SER A 693 2.75 -10.75 -13.80
C SER A 693 3.31 -9.41 -13.33
N PHE A 694 4.39 -9.44 -12.56
CA PHE A 694 5.02 -8.25 -12.00
C PHE A 694 6.53 -8.43 -11.86
N LEU A 695 7.24 -7.34 -11.60
CA LEU A 695 8.61 -7.39 -11.12
C LEU A 695 8.67 -7.15 -9.62
N LEU A 696 9.45 -7.94 -8.90
CA LEU A 696 9.89 -7.63 -7.55
C LEU A 696 11.19 -6.81 -7.67
N GLY A 697 11.10 -5.52 -7.36
CA GLY A 697 12.13 -4.53 -7.69
C GLY A 697 12.36 -4.46 -9.21
N SER A 698 13.60 -4.27 -9.64
CA SER A 698 13.95 -4.25 -11.06
C SER A 698 14.51 -5.57 -11.60
N ALA A 699 14.78 -6.56 -10.71
CA ALA A 699 15.61 -7.72 -11.03
C ALA A 699 14.87 -9.05 -11.22
N ILE A 700 13.69 -9.23 -10.61
CA ILE A 700 12.99 -10.53 -10.59
C ILE A 700 11.60 -10.36 -11.19
N LEU A 701 11.31 -11.04 -12.30
CA LEU A 701 9.96 -11.15 -12.84
C LEU A 701 9.27 -12.38 -12.25
N VAL A 702 8.01 -12.21 -11.82
CA VAL A 702 7.15 -13.25 -11.24
C VAL A 702 5.88 -13.35 -12.09
N SER A 703 5.57 -14.56 -12.55
CA SER A 703 4.36 -14.88 -13.31
C SER A 703 3.71 -16.13 -12.69
N PRO A 704 2.90 -15.97 -11.63
CA PRO A 704 2.34 -17.09 -10.86
C PRO A 704 1.30 -17.90 -11.64
N VAL A 705 1.00 -19.10 -11.15
CA VAL A 705 -0.11 -19.92 -11.66
C VAL A 705 -1.41 -19.50 -10.96
N LEU A 706 -2.34 -18.92 -11.72
CA LEU A 706 -3.57 -18.28 -11.20
C LEU A 706 -4.86 -19.04 -11.52
N GLN A 707 -4.76 -20.25 -12.06
CA GLN A 707 -5.91 -21.06 -12.45
C GLN A 707 -5.74 -22.51 -11.99
N GLN A 708 -6.86 -23.15 -11.65
CA GLN A 708 -6.89 -24.52 -11.16
C GLN A 708 -6.58 -25.53 -12.27
N GLY A 709 -5.75 -26.53 -11.95
CA GLY A 709 -5.54 -27.71 -12.78
C GLY A 709 -4.81 -27.45 -14.10
N VAL A 710 -4.14 -26.30 -14.25
CA VAL A 710 -3.45 -25.95 -15.49
C VAL A 710 -2.03 -26.51 -15.55
N ASP A 711 -1.62 -26.93 -16.74
CA ASP A 711 -0.27 -27.43 -17.05
C ASP A 711 0.55 -26.43 -17.90
N ASN A 712 -0.05 -25.29 -18.24
CA ASN A 712 0.57 -24.21 -18.98
C ASN A 712 0.05 -22.85 -18.50
N VAL A 713 0.92 -21.85 -18.55
CA VAL A 713 0.56 -20.43 -18.37
C VAL A 713 1.00 -19.60 -19.57
N ASP A 714 0.35 -18.47 -19.76
CA ASP A 714 0.70 -17.48 -20.77
C ASP A 714 1.75 -16.51 -20.19
N LEU A 715 3.03 -16.85 -20.35
CA LEU A 715 4.14 -16.05 -19.82
C LEU A 715 4.45 -14.86 -20.74
N VAL A 716 4.51 -13.66 -20.17
CA VAL A 716 4.95 -12.45 -20.88
C VAL A 716 6.32 -12.02 -20.36
N LEU A 717 7.38 -12.33 -21.12
CA LEU A 717 8.72 -11.79 -20.87
C LEU A 717 8.98 -10.56 -21.76
N PRO A 718 9.26 -9.38 -21.20
CA PRO A 718 9.59 -8.17 -21.95
C PRO A 718 10.76 -8.35 -22.94
N LYS A 719 10.63 -7.79 -24.15
CA LYS A 719 11.70 -7.78 -25.17
C LYS A 719 12.89 -6.93 -24.73
N GLY A 720 14.05 -7.18 -25.36
CA GLY A 720 15.25 -6.36 -25.18
C GLY A 720 16.05 -6.68 -23.91
N ALA A 721 15.54 -7.55 -23.04
CA ALA A 721 16.26 -8.11 -21.91
C ALA A 721 16.47 -9.62 -22.07
N ARG A 722 17.59 -10.12 -21.52
CA ARG A 722 17.80 -11.55 -21.29
C ARG A 722 17.05 -11.93 -20.02
N TRP A 723 16.47 -13.12 -19.97
CA TRP A 723 15.76 -13.62 -18.79
C TRP A 723 16.31 -14.99 -18.43
N PHE A 724 16.59 -15.22 -17.15
CA PHE A 724 17.10 -16.50 -16.68
C PHE A 724 16.11 -17.10 -15.70
N ASN A 725 15.63 -18.31 -15.98
CA ASN A 725 14.74 -19.00 -15.05
C ASN A 725 15.44 -19.14 -13.68
N ALA A 726 14.82 -18.62 -12.61
CA ALA A 726 15.45 -18.52 -11.29
C ALA A 726 15.78 -19.87 -10.66
N HIS A 727 15.12 -20.95 -11.11
CA HIS A 727 15.36 -22.31 -10.63
C HIS A 727 16.39 -23.04 -11.50
N SER A 728 16.17 -23.10 -12.82
CA SER A 728 17.02 -23.89 -13.73
C SER A 728 18.25 -23.14 -14.25
N GLY A 729 18.28 -21.81 -14.17
CA GLY A 729 19.30 -20.97 -14.79
C GLY A 729 19.21 -20.89 -16.31
N GLU A 730 18.21 -21.54 -16.92
CA GLU A 730 18.04 -21.55 -18.37
C GLU A 730 17.73 -20.15 -18.89
N GLU A 731 18.45 -19.73 -19.91
CA GLU A 731 18.24 -18.45 -20.58
C GLU A 731 17.04 -18.54 -21.54
N THR A 732 16.15 -17.56 -21.45
CA THR A 732 15.01 -17.37 -22.34
C THR A 732 15.01 -15.93 -22.85
N GLN A 733 14.74 -15.76 -24.14
CA GLN A 733 14.60 -14.44 -24.76
C GLN A 733 13.17 -13.93 -24.61
N GLY A 734 13.03 -12.65 -24.25
CA GLY A 734 11.70 -12.05 -24.08
C GLY A 734 10.98 -11.81 -25.40
N ALA A 735 9.78 -12.36 -25.55
CA ALA A 735 8.96 -12.22 -26.76
C ALA A 735 8.09 -10.96 -26.76
N GLY A 736 7.90 -10.29 -25.61
CA GLY A 736 7.01 -9.14 -25.42
C GLY A 736 5.56 -9.43 -25.78
N LYS A 737 5.16 -10.69 -25.67
CA LYS A 737 3.81 -11.18 -25.91
C LYS A 737 3.63 -12.51 -25.15
N PRO A 738 2.40 -12.95 -24.92
CA PRO A 738 2.13 -14.25 -24.31
C PRO A 738 2.84 -15.40 -25.04
N VAL A 739 3.55 -16.24 -24.28
CA VAL A 739 4.16 -17.49 -24.72
C VAL A 739 3.71 -18.60 -23.79
N LYS A 740 3.09 -19.65 -24.35
CA LYS A 740 2.68 -20.84 -23.60
C LYS A 740 3.91 -21.50 -22.97
N THR A 741 3.94 -21.50 -21.65
CA THR A 741 5.03 -22.05 -20.86
C THR A 741 4.49 -23.16 -19.98
N LYS A 742 5.10 -24.34 -20.07
CA LYS A 742 4.71 -25.51 -19.28
C LYS A 742 4.97 -25.24 -17.79
N VAL A 743 4.01 -25.59 -16.95
CA VAL A 743 4.11 -25.53 -15.50
C VAL A 743 3.63 -26.84 -14.88
N ASP A 744 4.13 -27.15 -13.70
CA ASP A 744 3.62 -28.17 -12.81
C ASP A 744 3.46 -27.59 -11.39
N MET A 745 3.12 -28.43 -10.41
CA MET A 745 2.94 -27.97 -9.02
C MET A 745 4.24 -27.55 -8.33
N GLU A 746 5.41 -27.92 -8.85
CA GLU A 746 6.72 -27.47 -8.34
C GLU A 746 7.14 -26.14 -8.99
N SER A 747 6.64 -25.86 -10.20
CA SER A 747 6.99 -24.70 -11.00
C SER A 747 6.39 -23.42 -10.43
N ILE A 748 7.26 -22.44 -10.16
CA ILE A 748 6.90 -21.02 -9.99
C ILE A 748 7.63 -20.27 -11.12
N PRO A 749 6.95 -19.80 -12.18
CA PRO A 749 7.60 -19.07 -13.26
C PRO A 749 8.19 -17.75 -12.75
N VAL A 750 9.48 -17.80 -12.43
CA VAL A 750 10.25 -16.69 -11.85
C VAL A 750 11.55 -16.57 -12.62
N TYR A 751 11.90 -15.35 -13.01
CA TYR A 751 13.03 -15.08 -13.88
C TYR A 751 13.88 -13.93 -13.35
N TYR A 752 15.20 -14.12 -13.32
CA TYR A 752 16.15 -13.04 -13.17
C TYR A 752 16.27 -12.28 -14.48
N LYS A 753 16.14 -10.95 -14.42
CA LYS A 753 16.44 -10.06 -15.54
C LYS A 753 17.96 -9.97 -15.69
N GLY A 754 18.45 -10.11 -16.93
CA GLY A 754 19.85 -9.84 -17.25
C GLY A 754 20.20 -8.39 -16.99
N GLY A 755 21.39 -8.15 -16.42
CA GLY A 755 21.82 -6.85 -15.93
C GLY A 755 21.71 -6.69 -14.41
N SER A 756 21.27 -7.73 -13.69
CA SER A 756 20.97 -7.64 -12.26
C SER A 756 21.88 -8.53 -11.40
N ILE A 757 22.22 -8.02 -10.21
CA ILE A 757 22.86 -8.78 -9.14
C ILE A 757 21.90 -8.88 -7.96
N VAL A 758 21.51 -10.10 -7.58
CA VAL A 758 20.53 -10.36 -6.50
C VAL A 758 21.24 -11.01 -5.29
N PRO A 759 21.30 -10.34 -4.13
CA PRO A 759 21.83 -10.93 -2.90
C PRO A 759 20.80 -11.86 -2.24
N ARG A 760 21.28 -13.02 -1.76
CA ARG A 760 20.46 -14.07 -1.14
C ARG A 760 21.12 -14.64 0.11
N ARG A 761 20.34 -15.24 1.00
CA ARG A 761 20.81 -16.07 2.14
C ARG A 761 20.31 -17.49 2.01
N GLU A 762 21.20 -18.42 1.73
CA GLU A 762 20.78 -19.74 1.23
C GLU A 762 20.68 -20.81 2.32
N ARG A 763 21.21 -20.49 3.51
CA ARG A 763 21.12 -21.33 4.70
C ARG A 763 19.70 -21.19 5.29
N PRO A 764 18.87 -22.26 5.26
CA PRO A 764 17.55 -22.20 5.88
C PRO A 764 17.70 -22.11 7.39
N ARG A 765 16.97 -21.16 7.99
CA ARG A 765 16.82 -21.00 9.44
C ARG A 765 15.34 -20.95 9.77
N ARG A 766 14.98 -20.85 11.04
CA ARG A 766 13.59 -20.85 11.51
C ARG A 766 12.88 -19.49 11.46
N SER A 767 13.64 -18.40 11.44
CA SER A 767 13.15 -17.01 11.39
C SER A 767 14.22 -16.07 10.81
N THR A 768 13.85 -14.83 10.47
CA THR A 768 14.80 -13.85 9.90
C THR A 768 15.91 -13.48 10.88
N ARG A 769 15.56 -13.33 12.17
CA ARG A 769 16.52 -13.06 13.25
C ARG A 769 17.61 -14.12 13.34
N MET A 770 17.26 -15.39 13.10
CA MET A 770 18.23 -16.50 13.11
C MET A 770 19.10 -16.54 11.84
N GLN A 771 18.75 -15.80 10.78
CA GLN A 771 19.57 -15.64 9.58
C GLN A 771 20.56 -14.47 9.69
N MET A 772 20.44 -13.59 10.69
CA MET A 772 21.18 -12.31 10.73
C MET A 772 22.70 -12.43 10.62
N LYS A 773 23.27 -13.58 11.01
CA LYS A 773 24.71 -13.87 10.94
C LYS A 773 25.10 -14.84 9.83
N ASP A 774 24.16 -15.21 8.96
CA ASP A 774 24.46 -16.07 7.82
C ASP A 774 25.10 -15.29 6.66
N PRO A 775 26.03 -15.94 5.93
CA PRO A 775 26.68 -15.36 4.76
C PRO A 775 25.74 -15.26 3.55
N PHE A 776 26.21 -14.52 2.55
CA PHE A 776 25.44 -14.21 1.35
C PHE A 776 25.87 -15.04 0.15
N THR A 777 24.91 -15.25 -0.74
CA THR A 777 25.13 -15.68 -2.13
C THR A 777 24.74 -14.55 -3.06
N LEU A 778 25.59 -14.23 -4.05
CA LEU A 778 25.26 -13.26 -5.10
C LEU A 778 24.87 -14.01 -6.39
N ILE A 779 23.67 -13.76 -6.91
CA ILE A 779 23.26 -14.20 -8.24
C ILE A 779 23.55 -13.07 -9.23
N VAL A 780 24.50 -13.29 -10.13
CA VAL A 780 24.94 -12.33 -11.15
C VAL A 780 24.36 -12.74 -12.49
N ALA A 781 23.22 -12.14 -12.87
CA ALA A 781 22.53 -12.39 -14.13
C ALA A 781 22.99 -11.40 -15.20
N LEU A 782 23.74 -11.87 -16.19
CA LEU A 782 24.40 -11.00 -17.16
C LEU A 782 23.46 -10.53 -18.29
N ASP A 783 23.53 -9.25 -18.64
CA ASP A 783 22.85 -8.70 -19.82
C ASP A 783 23.58 -9.06 -21.13
N GLY A 784 23.16 -8.46 -22.25
CA GLY A 784 23.78 -8.67 -23.57
C GLY A 784 25.23 -8.14 -23.69
N ASN A 785 25.65 -7.23 -22.80
CA ASN A 785 27.00 -6.67 -22.74
C ASN A 785 27.89 -7.39 -21.71
N TRP A 786 27.39 -8.47 -21.10
CA TRP A 786 28.01 -9.17 -19.98
C TRP A 786 28.25 -8.26 -18.78
N SER A 787 27.29 -7.38 -18.53
CA SER A 787 27.24 -6.50 -17.39
C SER A 787 26.11 -6.86 -16.45
N ALA A 788 26.28 -6.55 -15.16
CA ALA A 788 25.22 -6.62 -14.16
C ALA A 788 25.50 -5.66 -13.00
N ALA A 789 24.44 -5.16 -12.36
CA ALA A 789 24.54 -4.34 -11.16
C ALA A 789 23.44 -4.68 -10.15
N GLY A 790 23.71 -4.40 -8.89
CA GLY A 790 22.75 -4.55 -7.80
C GLY A 790 23.35 -4.06 -6.49
N ASP A 791 22.56 -4.07 -5.43
CA ASP A 791 22.98 -3.55 -4.14
C ASP A 791 22.44 -4.39 -2.97
N LEU A 792 23.00 -4.14 -1.78
CA LEU A 792 22.63 -4.80 -0.54
C LEU A 792 22.65 -3.78 0.60
N TYR A 793 21.51 -3.59 1.26
CA TYR A 793 21.36 -2.79 2.47
C TYR A 793 21.18 -3.68 3.71
N LEU A 794 21.88 -3.35 4.79
CA LEU A 794 21.84 -4.03 6.09
C LEU A 794 21.86 -3.01 7.25
N ASP A 795 20.97 -3.16 8.23
CA ASP A 795 21.03 -2.51 9.55
C ASP A 795 20.79 -3.58 10.65
N ASP A 796 20.40 -3.20 11.88
CA ASP A 796 20.06 -4.20 12.93
C ASP A 796 18.75 -4.93 12.67
N GLY A 797 18.00 -4.52 11.65
CA GLY A 797 16.67 -5.02 11.37
C GLY A 797 15.61 -4.52 12.34
N ARG A 798 15.92 -3.66 13.33
CA ARG A 798 14.93 -3.24 14.34
C ARG A 798 14.88 -1.74 14.69
N SER A 799 16.01 -1.07 14.92
CA SER A 799 16.02 0.23 15.60
C SER A 799 16.02 1.40 14.61
N PHE A 800 16.00 2.62 15.14
CA PHE A 800 16.20 3.85 14.38
C PHE A 800 17.68 4.24 14.23
N ALA A 801 18.64 3.42 14.68
CA ALA A 801 20.07 3.73 14.59
C ALA A 801 20.56 3.97 13.15
N PHE A 802 19.88 3.39 12.15
CA PHE A 802 20.17 3.63 10.73
C PHE A 802 20.01 5.11 10.32
N LEU A 803 19.13 5.87 10.99
CA LEU A 803 18.99 7.32 10.76
C LEU A 803 20.26 8.09 11.15
N ARG A 804 21.08 7.52 12.04
CA ARG A 804 22.40 8.05 12.44
C ARG A 804 23.55 7.39 11.67
N GLY A 805 23.25 6.71 10.57
CA GLY A 805 24.25 6.07 9.72
C GLY A 805 24.74 4.71 10.19
N GLN A 806 24.09 4.07 11.17
CA GLN A 806 24.45 2.71 11.61
C GLN A 806 23.86 1.65 10.66
N TYR A 807 24.37 1.60 9.44
CA TYR A 807 24.00 0.62 8.41
C TYR A 807 25.17 0.31 7.49
N THR A 808 25.06 -0.76 6.71
CA THR A 808 25.97 -1.10 5.60
C THR A 808 25.17 -1.14 4.31
N HIS A 809 25.56 -0.33 3.32
CA HIS A 809 24.95 -0.33 1.98
C HIS A 809 26.03 -0.53 0.92
N ARG A 810 26.00 -1.67 0.23
CA ARG A 810 27.00 -2.08 -0.76
C ARG A 810 26.42 -2.03 -2.16
N GLU A 811 27.21 -1.54 -3.10
CA GLU A 811 26.96 -1.68 -4.53
C GLU A 811 27.83 -2.82 -5.08
N PHE A 812 27.24 -3.66 -5.91
CA PHE A 812 27.92 -4.69 -6.69
C PHE A 812 27.83 -4.36 -8.18
N LYS A 813 28.96 -4.44 -8.88
CA LYS A 813 29.02 -4.27 -10.33
C LYS A 813 29.84 -5.36 -10.98
N PHE A 814 29.31 -5.97 -12.02
CA PHE A 814 30.03 -6.86 -12.91
C PHE A 814 30.18 -6.19 -14.28
N GLU A 815 31.41 -5.98 -14.72
CA GLU A 815 31.73 -5.42 -16.04
C GLU A 815 33.14 -5.85 -16.46
N GLY A 816 33.35 -6.09 -17.76
CA GLY A 816 34.68 -6.46 -18.27
C GLY A 816 35.31 -7.66 -17.56
N LEU A 817 34.48 -8.66 -17.21
CA LEU A 817 34.85 -9.84 -16.42
C LEU A 817 35.35 -9.54 -14.99
N LYS A 818 34.97 -8.39 -14.40
CA LYS A 818 35.33 -8.02 -13.03
C LYS A 818 34.08 -7.83 -12.20
N LEU A 819 33.92 -8.61 -11.13
CA LEU A 819 32.95 -8.36 -10.08
C LEU A 819 33.57 -7.45 -9.03
N ARG A 820 32.92 -6.34 -8.72
CA ARG A 820 33.39 -5.35 -7.74
C ARG A 820 32.35 -5.16 -6.65
N SER A 821 32.79 -5.01 -5.41
CA SER A 821 31.99 -4.41 -4.33
C SER A 821 32.59 -3.07 -3.94
N ALA A 822 31.72 -2.08 -3.77
CA ALA A 822 32.05 -0.76 -3.25
C ALA A 822 30.96 -0.26 -2.31
N VAL A 823 31.26 0.76 -1.50
CA VAL A 823 30.24 1.49 -0.73
C VAL A 823 29.21 2.10 -1.71
N HIS A 824 27.93 1.93 -1.43
CA HIS A 824 26.87 2.53 -2.23
C HIS A 824 26.84 4.05 -2.03
N ASN A 825 27.10 4.82 -3.09
CA ASN A 825 27.06 6.28 -3.06
C ASN A 825 25.64 6.79 -3.30
N SER A 826 24.76 6.73 -2.30
CA SER A 826 23.50 7.48 -2.33
C SER A 826 23.80 8.96 -2.09
N GLY A 827 23.58 9.82 -3.10
CA GLY A 827 24.06 11.21 -3.22
C GLY A 827 23.68 12.25 -2.15
N SER A 828 23.29 11.87 -0.94
CA SER A 828 23.10 12.79 0.20
C SER A 828 23.50 12.07 1.49
N ALA A 829 24.59 12.52 2.10
CA ALA A 829 25.24 11.98 3.29
C ALA A 829 25.94 10.62 3.13
N VAL A 830 27.22 10.68 2.73
CA VAL A 830 28.20 9.64 3.08
C VAL A 830 28.33 9.66 4.61
N VAL A 831 27.63 8.78 5.32
CA VAL A 831 28.01 8.46 6.71
C VAL A 831 29.02 7.33 6.66
N THR A 832 30.26 7.68 6.31
CA THR A 832 31.43 6.91 6.71
C THR A 832 31.68 7.18 8.19
N SER A 833 30.88 6.61 9.07
CA SER A 833 31.35 6.35 10.41
C SER A 833 31.06 4.90 10.72
N VAL A 834 32.12 4.10 10.60
CA VAL A 834 32.26 2.85 11.34
C VAL A 834 32.19 3.24 12.83
N GLY A 835 30.97 3.35 13.35
CA GLY A 835 30.74 3.32 14.80
C GLY A 835 31.13 1.94 15.32
N SER A 836 31.23 1.80 16.64
CA SER A 836 31.59 0.56 17.34
C SER A 836 30.65 -0.64 17.10
N TRP A 837 29.65 -0.51 16.22
CA TRP A 837 28.70 -1.53 15.84
C TRP A 837 28.49 -1.50 14.31
N ALA A 838 29.19 -2.37 13.58
CA ALA A 838 29.00 -2.52 12.13
C ALA A 838 28.11 -3.75 11.86
N PRO A 839 26.88 -3.59 11.33
CA PRO A 839 25.93 -4.70 11.15
C PRO A 839 26.50 -5.84 10.29
N ALA A 840 27.39 -5.50 9.36
CA ALA A 840 28.05 -6.42 8.44
C ALA A 840 29.38 -6.99 8.94
N GLN A 841 29.83 -6.64 10.16
CA GLN A 841 31.07 -7.17 10.71
C GLN A 841 31.04 -8.70 10.73
N ASP A 842 32.11 -9.31 10.22
CA ASP A 842 32.30 -10.76 10.08
C ASP A 842 31.30 -11.45 9.12
N LEU A 843 30.50 -10.70 8.35
CA LEU A 843 29.67 -11.27 7.28
C LEU A 843 30.46 -11.37 5.97
N GLU A 844 30.29 -12.49 5.28
CA GLU A 844 30.96 -12.77 4.01
C GLU A 844 29.98 -13.13 2.89
N VAL A 845 30.42 -12.95 1.66
CA VAL A 845 29.88 -13.61 0.48
C VAL A 845 30.54 -14.99 0.37
N GLU A 846 29.77 -16.05 0.61
CA GLU A 846 30.27 -17.44 0.56
C GLU A 846 30.10 -18.09 -0.82
N ARG A 847 29.33 -17.45 -1.72
CA ARG A 847 29.10 -17.98 -3.06
C ARG A 847 28.72 -16.87 -4.05
N VAL A 848 29.20 -17.01 -5.29
CA VAL A 848 28.76 -16.21 -6.43
C VAL A 848 28.33 -17.14 -7.56
N VAL A 849 27.15 -16.89 -8.12
CA VAL A 849 26.56 -17.67 -9.21
C VAL A 849 26.42 -16.77 -10.43
N PHE A 850 27.12 -17.08 -11.51
CA PHE A 850 27.09 -16.31 -12.75
C PHE A 850 26.17 -16.99 -13.78
N LEU A 851 25.15 -16.26 -14.24
CA LEU A 851 24.24 -16.69 -15.29
C LEU A 851 24.54 -15.95 -16.59
N GLY A 852 24.59 -16.69 -17.70
CA GLY A 852 24.79 -16.10 -19.03
C GLY A 852 26.25 -15.83 -19.42
N LEU A 853 27.23 -16.33 -18.65
CA LEU A 853 28.63 -16.44 -19.10
C LEU A 853 28.73 -17.49 -20.21
N PRO A 854 29.51 -17.25 -21.28
CA PRO A 854 29.72 -18.23 -22.34
C PRO A 854 30.23 -19.57 -21.81
N LYS A 855 29.69 -20.68 -22.32
CA LYS A 855 30.26 -22.02 -22.10
C LYS A 855 31.57 -22.12 -22.89
N THR A 856 32.70 -21.77 -22.28
CA THR A 856 34.04 -22.01 -22.83
C THR A 856 34.41 -23.47 -22.55
N GLY A 857 34.96 -24.19 -23.53
CA GLY A 857 35.32 -25.61 -23.37
C GLY A 857 36.40 -25.89 -22.30
N LYS A 858 36.96 -24.85 -21.68
CA LYS A 858 38.00 -24.92 -20.64
C LYS A 858 37.63 -24.19 -19.33
N GLY A 859 36.47 -23.53 -19.24
CA GLY A 859 35.95 -22.86 -18.04
C GLY A 859 36.48 -21.45 -17.75
N TYR A 860 36.36 -21.02 -16.48
CA TYR A 860 36.85 -19.74 -15.95
C TYR A 860 37.65 -19.94 -14.65
N THR A 861 38.61 -19.05 -14.41
CA THR A 861 39.30 -18.91 -13.12
C THR A 861 39.07 -17.51 -12.56
N ALA A 862 38.68 -17.41 -11.29
CA ALA A 862 38.59 -16.16 -10.55
C ALA A 862 39.93 -15.85 -9.87
N ARG A 863 40.50 -14.68 -10.18
CA ARG A 863 41.56 -14.07 -9.38
C ARG A 863 40.93 -13.27 -8.24
N MET A 864 41.20 -13.71 -7.02
CA MET A 864 40.70 -13.15 -5.77
C MET A 864 41.49 -11.88 -5.36
N PRO A 865 40.96 -11.06 -4.43
CA PRO A 865 41.63 -9.84 -3.99
C PRO A 865 43.03 -10.06 -3.38
N ASP A 866 43.28 -11.22 -2.77
CA ASP A 866 44.57 -11.62 -2.21
C ASP A 866 45.55 -12.19 -3.26
N GLY A 867 45.14 -12.22 -4.54
CA GLY A 867 45.90 -12.76 -5.65
C GLY A 867 45.76 -14.27 -5.84
N THR A 868 45.02 -14.97 -4.99
CA THR A 868 44.75 -16.40 -5.19
C THR A 868 43.87 -16.64 -6.42
N GLU A 869 44.05 -17.78 -7.08
CA GLU A 869 43.28 -18.16 -8.26
C GLU A 869 42.40 -19.37 -7.92
N VAL A 870 41.09 -19.23 -8.14
CA VAL A 870 40.07 -20.24 -7.83
C VAL A 870 39.28 -20.56 -9.09
N SER A 871 39.27 -21.82 -9.53
CA SER A 871 38.47 -22.23 -10.69
C SER A 871 36.97 -22.15 -10.39
N LEU A 872 36.19 -21.66 -11.36
CA LEU A 872 34.74 -21.72 -11.29
C LEU A 872 34.28 -23.11 -11.71
N GLU A 873 33.26 -23.62 -11.03
CA GLU A 873 32.64 -24.91 -11.33
C GLU A 873 31.40 -24.70 -12.19
N ALA A 874 31.14 -25.62 -13.13
CA ALA A 874 29.81 -25.71 -13.72
C ALA A 874 28.82 -26.14 -12.62
N GLY A 875 27.67 -25.49 -12.53
CA GLY A 875 26.72 -25.75 -11.46
C GLY A 875 25.32 -25.23 -11.72
N ALA A 876 24.43 -25.49 -10.76
CA ALA A 876 23.05 -25.07 -10.80
C ALA A 876 22.85 -23.61 -10.37
N ALA A 877 21.85 -22.95 -10.96
CA ALA A 877 21.43 -21.61 -10.55
C ALA A 877 20.82 -21.60 -9.14
N SER A 878 20.09 -22.66 -8.79
CA SER A 878 19.55 -22.90 -7.46
C SER A 878 20.02 -24.25 -6.93
N THR A 879 20.46 -24.29 -5.67
CA THR A 879 20.93 -25.53 -5.01
C THR A 879 19.79 -26.47 -4.59
N LYS A 880 18.54 -26.02 -4.62
CA LYS A 880 17.37 -26.76 -4.10
C LYS A 880 16.48 -27.36 -5.19
N PHE A 881 16.42 -26.75 -6.38
CA PHE A 881 15.38 -27.06 -7.36
C PHE A 881 15.90 -27.58 -8.70
N SER A 882 17.21 -27.51 -8.96
CA SER A 882 17.76 -27.96 -10.23
C SER A 882 19.13 -28.59 -10.07
N GLN A 883 19.39 -29.65 -10.85
CA GLN A 883 20.72 -30.21 -11.07
C GLN A 883 21.32 -29.74 -12.41
N ALA A 884 20.61 -28.89 -13.16
CA ALA A 884 21.07 -28.44 -14.48
C ALA A 884 22.27 -27.50 -14.35
N GLU A 885 23.37 -27.81 -15.03
CA GLU A 885 24.61 -27.03 -15.04
C GLU A 885 24.53 -25.85 -16.02
N ASN A 886 23.65 -24.89 -15.72
CA ASN A 886 23.43 -23.67 -16.51
C ASN A 886 24.16 -22.44 -15.96
N ALA A 887 24.87 -22.56 -14.85
CA ALA A 887 25.61 -21.48 -14.21
C ALA A 887 27.10 -21.82 -14.02
N TRP A 888 27.91 -20.78 -13.83
CA TRP A 888 29.26 -20.90 -13.27
C TRP A 888 29.26 -20.46 -11.82
N VAL A 889 29.84 -21.27 -10.93
CA VAL A 889 29.77 -21.05 -9.49
C VAL A 889 31.17 -20.86 -8.92
N LEU A 890 31.37 -19.74 -8.22
CA LEU A 890 32.53 -19.50 -7.36
C LEU A 890 32.14 -19.84 -5.92
N ARG A 891 32.76 -20.90 -5.37
CA ARG A 891 32.48 -21.39 -4.02
C ARG A 891 33.49 -20.87 -3.01
N GLN A 892 33.00 -20.50 -1.82
CA GLN A 892 33.79 -20.05 -0.68
C GLN A 892 34.83 -18.95 -1.01
N PRO A 893 34.44 -17.86 -1.70
CA PRO A 893 35.37 -16.78 -1.99
C PRO A 893 35.72 -15.94 -0.75
N LYS A 894 34.95 -16.06 0.36
CA LYS A 894 35.19 -15.40 1.65
C LYS A 894 35.37 -13.89 1.54
N LEU A 895 34.54 -13.25 0.71
CA LEU A 895 34.62 -11.81 0.46
C LEU A 895 33.85 -11.07 1.54
N GLY A 896 34.50 -10.20 2.30
CA GLY A 896 33.84 -9.38 3.32
C GLY A 896 32.72 -8.51 2.73
N VAL A 897 31.57 -8.47 3.40
CA VAL A 897 30.43 -7.62 3.00
C VAL A 897 30.68 -6.15 3.34
N ASP A 898 31.48 -5.89 4.37
CA ASP A 898 31.90 -4.57 4.83
C ASP A 898 33.11 -4.00 4.07
N ALA A 899 33.69 -4.76 3.13
CA ALA A 899 34.94 -4.42 2.45
C ALA A 899 34.75 -4.15 0.95
N ASP A 900 35.60 -3.28 0.41
CA ASP A 900 35.79 -3.11 -1.03
C ASP A 900 36.65 -4.25 -1.57
N TRP A 901 36.23 -4.85 -2.68
CA TRP A 901 36.98 -5.95 -3.31
C TRP A 901 36.70 -6.04 -4.80
N VAL A 902 37.60 -6.71 -5.52
CA VAL A 902 37.50 -6.99 -6.95
C VAL A 902 37.86 -8.46 -7.20
N VAL A 903 36.98 -9.18 -7.88
CA VAL A 903 37.22 -10.53 -8.39
C VAL A 903 37.31 -10.45 -9.92
N GLU A 904 38.44 -10.84 -10.50
CA GLU A 904 38.68 -10.82 -11.95
C GLU A 904 38.54 -12.24 -12.52
N LEU A 905 37.64 -12.43 -13.49
CA LEU A 905 37.48 -13.71 -14.19
C LEU A 905 38.40 -13.77 -15.41
N VAL A 906 39.16 -14.86 -15.50
CA VAL A 906 40.02 -15.20 -16.64
C VAL A 906 39.39 -16.38 -17.37
N ALA A 907 38.97 -16.18 -18.62
CA ALA A 907 38.52 -17.26 -19.48
C ALA A 907 39.72 -18.09 -19.93
N HIS A 908 39.65 -19.41 -19.78
CA HIS A 908 40.68 -20.30 -20.30
C HIS A 908 40.64 -20.30 -21.85
N LYS A 909 41.72 -19.83 -22.48
CA LYS A 909 41.90 -19.86 -23.95
C LYS A 909 42.11 -21.27 -24.46
#